data_AF-A0A3P3RDD7-F1
#
_entry.id   AF-A0A3P3RDD7-F1
#
_cell.length_a   1.000
_cell.length_b   1.000
_cell.length_c   1.000
_cell.angle_alpha   90.00
_cell.angle_beta   90.00
_cell.angle_gamma   90.00
#
_symmetry.space_group_name_H-M   'P 1'
#
loop_
_entity.id
_entity.type
_entity.pdbx_description
1 polymer ?
#
loop_
_entity_poly.entity_id
_entity_poly.type
_entity_poly.pdbx_seq_one_letter_code
_entity_poly.pdbx_strand_id
1 'polypeptide(L)'
;MAHAENTDIIDRFEEFYRTYYRNEIGELARKYPNDERSLYISWNDLYRFDQSLAEDVRTQPEQFQEYAEEALRLYDLPVDVSLGQAHVRVYDLPETTGIRDIRSHHHGQLVSIRGIIRKATNVRPKIQDAAFECQRCGTLTRIPQTGGDFHSPHECQGCERQGPFRINFDQSEFVDAQKLRVQESPEGLRGGERPQSIDINIEDDITGDVTAGDTVRVTGVLHLDQQESHGEKSTMFDIYMDGVTVDIEDDRFEDMTITEEDKKRIISLSDEEDIYQQMIASMAPSIYGYEKEKLAIMLQLFSGVTKHLPDGSRIRGDMHILLIGDPGTGKSQLLQYVRNIAPRSVYTSGKGSSAAGITAAAVRDDFGDGQQWSLEAGALVLADQGVAAVDELDKMRCVTGDTLVRTADGIIPIRELADDASLHGDTENHRNGRTIRGTNIDVLTATDDDRLVRRSVDAVHEYDAPNRLWEITLESGAQLTATPDHPFFVLQDGERAETSAQSLTPGDWVAVPDGSRAVTDGGTVPHTATAPIQKPERDISYCRVETTRVVENHEYEAVYDLTVAGTHNFIANGMVVHNSEDRSAMHEALEQQEISVSKAGINATLKSRCSLLGAANPKYGRFDEFEAIAGQIDLEPALVSRFDIIFTVTDKPDPEEDKKLAQHIINTNYAGELHTHRAENSASDVSQEEVNTVTEDVEPAIDADLLRKYIAYARRSCFPMMTEEAKTAIEEFYVDLRSQGTDTDAPVPVTARKLEALVRLAEASARVRLSDTVDSEDVDRVLDIVTASLEDIGMDPETGEFDADVIETGTSKSQRDRIRNLKGIIAEVEEDHDVGAPREEVLDRVESVGMDREKAEYELEKLRRQGDVYEPQADTFRTV
;
A
#
# COMPACT_ATOMS: atom_id res chain seq x y z
N MET A 1 23.12 54.69 -15.86
CA MET A 1 22.85 53.63 -16.84
C MET A 1 22.02 52.55 -16.17
N ALA A 2 22.48 51.94 -15.05
CA ALA A 2 21.68 50.98 -14.27
C ALA A 2 20.25 51.43 -13.85
N HIS A 3 20.06 52.68 -13.38
CA HIS A 3 18.70 53.15 -13.03
C HIS A 3 17.75 53.35 -14.22
N ALA A 4 18.26 53.48 -15.45
CA ALA A 4 17.40 53.63 -16.64
C ALA A 4 16.99 52.27 -17.22
N GLU A 5 17.87 51.27 -17.12
CA GLU A 5 17.59 49.88 -17.52
C GLU A 5 16.53 49.24 -16.62
N ASN A 6 16.56 49.52 -15.31
CA ASN A 6 15.57 49.00 -14.36
C ASN A 6 14.15 49.54 -14.63
N THR A 7 14.01 50.80 -15.06
CA THR A 7 12.70 51.39 -15.36
C THR A 7 12.09 50.80 -16.63
N ASP A 8 12.91 50.52 -17.64
CA ASP A 8 12.46 49.91 -18.91
C ASP A 8 11.89 48.49 -18.68
N ILE A 9 12.48 47.73 -17.76
CA ILE A 9 11.98 46.39 -17.39
C ILE A 9 10.63 46.48 -16.65
N ILE A 10 10.50 47.42 -15.70
CA ILE A 10 9.26 47.67 -14.97
C ILE A 10 8.13 48.08 -15.93
N ASP A 11 8.43 48.99 -16.87
CA ASP A 11 7.47 49.44 -17.89
C ASP A 11 6.99 48.28 -18.79
N ARG A 12 7.89 47.32 -19.13
CA ARG A 12 7.53 46.11 -19.89
C ARG A 12 6.62 45.17 -19.11
N PHE A 13 6.86 44.99 -17.81
CA PHE A 13 5.93 44.24 -16.95
C PHE A 13 4.57 44.93 -16.85
N GLU A 14 4.54 46.26 -16.78
CA GLU A 14 3.29 47.00 -16.78
C GLU A 14 2.50 46.80 -18.09
N GLU A 15 3.17 46.84 -19.25
CA GLU A 15 2.55 46.56 -20.55
C GLU A 15 2.02 45.12 -20.64
N PHE A 16 2.78 44.15 -20.12
CA PHE A 16 2.37 42.75 -20.03
C PHE A 16 1.09 42.60 -19.20
N TYR A 17 1.03 43.21 -18.02
CA TYR A 17 -0.15 43.21 -17.15
C TYR A 17 -1.38 43.83 -17.82
N ARG A 18 -1.21 44.94 -18.53
CA ARG A 18 -2.30 45.59 -19.27
C ARG A 18 -2.86 44.71 -20.38
N THR A 19 -2.01 43.87 -20.99
CA THR A 19 -2.35 43.07 -22.16
C THR A 19 -3.01 41.74 -21.78
N TYR A 20 -2.46 41.02 -20.81
CA TYR A 20 -2.87 39.66 -20.49
C TYR A 20 -3.64 39.52 -19.15
N TYR A 21 -3.31 40.31 -18.13
CA TYR A 21 -3.75 40.07 -16.74
C TYR A 21 -4.61 41.20 -16.15
N ARG A 22 -5.22 42.03 -17.00
CA ARG A 22 -5.97 43.21 -16.55
C ARG A 22 -7.18 42.86 -15.68
N ASN A 23 -7.88 41.75 -15.97
CA ASN A 23 -9.07 41.37 -15.24
C ASN A 23 -8.70 40.80 -13.87
N GLU A 24 -7.69 39.94 -13.85
CA GLU A 24 -7.10 39.23 -12.73
C GLU A 24 -6.55 40.22 -11.71
N ILE A 25 -5.81 41.23 -12.15
CA ILE A 25 -5.35 42.34 -11.29
C ILE A 25 -6.53 43.12 -10.71
N GLY A 26 -7.60 43.30 -11.48
CA GLY A 26 -8.84 43.93 -11.01
C GLY A 26 -9.58 43.09 -9.96
N GLU A 27 -9.50 41.77 -10.02
CA GLU A 27 -10.05 40.85 -9.01
C GLU A 27 -9.19 40.82 -7.75
N LEU A 28 -7.86 40.73 -7.92
CA LEU A 28 -6.89 40.83 -6.81
C LEU A 28 -7.10 42.12 -6.03
N ALA A 29 -7.24 43.26 -6.70
CA ALA A 29 -7.48 44.55 -6.05
C ALA A 29 -8.79 44.63 -5.24
N ARG A 30 -9.77 43.75 -5.49
CA ARG A 30 -11.02 43.67 -4.72
C ARG A 30 -10.91 42.79 -3.48
N LYS A 31 -10.11 41.71 -3.58
CA LYS A 31 -9.93 40.68 -2.54
C LYS A 31 -8.77 40.99 -1.58
N TYR A 32 -7.83 41.83 -2.02
CA TYR A 32 -6.70 42.29 -1.24
C TYR A 32 -7.14 43.14 -0.03
N PRO A 33 -6.54 42.98 1.16
CA PRO A 33 -5.42 42.09 1.53
C PRO A 33 -5.86 40.80 2.25
N ASN A 34 -7.17 40.54 2.37
CA ASN A 34 -7.70 39.51 3.28
C ASN A 34 -7.82 38.13 2.63
N ASP A 35 -8.24 38.06 1.36
CA ASP A 35 -8.56 36.78 0.71
C ASP A 35 -7.46 36.35 -0.28
N GLU A 36 -6.84 37.28 -1.00
CA GLU A 36 -5.77 37.00 -1.99
C GLU A 36 -4.68 38.09 -1.93
N ARG A 37 -3.40 37.65 -1.93
CA ARG A 37 -2.23 38.55 -1.93
C ARG A 37 -1.31 38.35 -3.14
N SER A 38 -1.43 37.23 -3.84
CA SER A 38 -0.58 36.94 -5.01
C SER A 38 -1.30 37.09 -6.35
N LEU A 39 -0.59 37.58 -7.35
CA LEU A 39 -0.93 37.45 -8.76
C LEU A 39 -0.18 36.25 -9.35
N TYR A 40 -0.92 35.28 -9.88
CA TYR A 40 -0.35 34.14 -10.59
C TYR A 40 -0.20 34.43 -12.08
N ILE A 41 1.00 34.20 -12.61
CA ILE A 41 1.35 34.45 -14.01
C ILE A 41 1.88 33.16 -14.64
N SER A 42 1.32 32.77 -15.78
CA SER A 42 1.84 31.65 -16.57
C SER A 42 3.12 32.05 -17.30
N TRP A 43 4.16 31.23 -17.18
CA TRP A 43 5.41 31.40 -17.94
C TRP A 43 5.16 31.38 -19.45
N ASN A 44 4.18 30.59 -19.93
CA ASN A 44 3.82 30.52 -21.34
C ASN A 44 3.29 31.86 -21.89
N ASP A 45 2.54 32.62 -21.09
CA ASP A 45 2.07 33.94 -21.48
C ASP A 45 3.20 34.95 -21.52
N LEU A 46 4.11 34.89 -20.54
CA LEU A 46 5.31 35.72 -20.51
C LEU A 46 6.19 35.44 -21.74
N TYR A 47 6.39 34.18 -22.10
CA TYR A 47 7.17 33.77 -23.27
C TYR A 47 6.53 34.22 -24.59
N ARG A 48 5.19 34.18 -24.69
CA ARG A 48 4.44 34.66 -25.87
C ARG A 48 4.52 36.17 -26.02
N PHE A 49 4.53 36.90 -24.91
CA PHE A 49 4.71 38.35 -24.91
C PHE A 49 6.15 38.71 -25.27
N ASP A 50 7.10 38.17 -24.51
CA ASP A 50 8.51 38.46 -24.68
C ASP A 50 9.42 37.31 -24.22
N GLN A 51 10.10 36.70 -25.18
CA GLN A 51 11.02 35.57 -24.93
C GLN A 51 12.22 35.97 -24.08
N SER A 52 12.75 37.19 -24.27
CA SER A 52 13.91 37.65 -23.49
C SER A 52 13.56 37.83 -22.02
N LEU A 53 12.41 38.45 -21.75
CA LEU A 53 11.93 38.66 -20.39
C LEU A 53 11.64 37.31 -19.70
N ALA A 54 11.09 36.34 -20.42
CA ALA A 54 10.80 35.01 -19.89
C ALA A 54 12.06 34.18 -19.57
N GLU A 55 13.12 34.30 -20.38
CA GLU A 55 14.42 33.69 -20.09
C GLU A 55 15.13 34.37 -18.92
N ASP A 56 15.03 35.70 -18.82
CA ASP A 56 15.63 36.48 -17.73
C ASP A 56 14.96 36.13 -16.39
N VAL A 57 13.62 36.02 -16.33
CA VAL A 57 12.89 35.56 -15.14
C VAL A 57 13.34 34.16 -14.70
N ARG A 58 13.67 33.27 -15.63
CA ARG A 58 14.14 31.92 -15.30
C ARG A 58 15.58 31.92 -14.76
N THR A 59 16.44 32.80 -15.28
CA THR A 59 17.87 32.82 -14.94
C THR A 59 18.20 33.70 -13.74
N GLN A 60 17.41 34.74 -13.49
CA GLN A 60 17.56 35.67 -12.37
C GLN A 60 16.21 35.93 -11.67
N PRO A 61 15.57 34.91 -11.09
CA PRO A 61 14.21 35.01 -10.56
C PRO A 61 14.07 36.06 -9.45
N GLU A 62 14.98 36.12 -8.47
CA GLU A 62 14.88 37.05 -7.33
C GLU A 62 14.81 38.52 -7.78
N GLN A 63 15.72 38.91 -8.69
CA GLN A 63 15.79 40.28 -9.18
C GLN A 63 14.57 40.65 -10.02
N PHE A 64 14.12 39.74 -10.89
CA PHE A 64 12.97 40.00 -11.76
C PHE A 64 11.64 39.91 -11.02
N GLN A 65 11.57 39.16 -9.92
CA GLN A 65 10.42 39.16 -9.01
C GLN A 65 10.26 40.52 -8.34
N GLU A 66 11.33 41.15 -7.85
CA GLU A 66 11.26 42.52 -7.31
C GLU A 66 10.74 43.53 -8.36
N TYR A 67 11.20 43.43 -9.61
CA TYR A 67 10.72 44.30 -10.69
C TYR A 67 9.25 44.07 -11.05
N ALA A 68 8.81 42.82 -11.05
CA ALA A 68 7.42 42.46 -11.31
C ALA A 68 6.50 42.99 -10.19
N GLU A 69 6.90 42.83 -8.92
CA GLU A 69 6.16 43.35 -7.77
C GLU A 69 6.14 44.89 -7.75
N GLU A 70 7.25 45.57 -8.06
CA GLU A 70 7.28 47.03 -8.21
C GLU A 70 6.39 47.53 -9.35
N ALA A 71 6.35 46.82 -10.49
CA ALA A 71 5.44 47.15 -11.58
C ALA A 71 3.96 47.03 -11.14
N LEU A 72 3.64 46.02 -10.34
CA LEU A 72 2.30 45.85 -9.78
C LEU A 72 1.94 46.95 -8.77
N ARG A 73 2.92 47.43 -7.98
CA ARG A 73 2.75 48.57 -7.05
C ARG A 73 2.46 49.89 -7.78
N LEU A 74 3.06 50.08 -8.95
CA LEU A 74 2.91 51.28 -9.78
C LEU A 74 1.69 51.22 -10.72
N TYR A 75 1.04 50.06 -10.83
CA TYR A 75 -0.07 49.84 -11.75
C TYR A 75 -1.30 50.71 -11.41
N ASP A 76 -1.83 51.41 -12.40
CA ASP A 76 -2.96 52.33 -12.23
C ASP A 76 -4.30 51.55 -12.12
N LEU A 77 -4.80 51.42 -10.89
CA LEU A 77 -6.05 50.73 -10.58
C LEU A 77 -7.24 51.69 -10.58
N PRO A 78 -8.42 51.25 -11.04
CA PRO A 78 -9.66 52.05 -11.00
C PRO A 78 -10.22 52.25 -9.58
N VAL A 79 -9.60 51.65 -8.55
CA VAL A 79 -10.00 51.70 -7.14
C VAL A 79 -8.80 52.21 -6.32
N ASP A 80 -9.04 53.04 -5.30
CA ASP A 80 -8.01 53.55 -4.37
C ASP A 80 -7.48 52.44 -3.42
N VAL A 81 -6.89 51.38 -3.97
CA VAL A 81 -6.22 50.29 -3.22
C VAL A 81 -4.78 50.20 -3.70
N SER A 82 -3.82 50.33 -2.79
CA SER A 82 -2.40 50.14 -3.09
C SER A 82 -2.00 48.69 -2.84
N LEU A 83 -1.55 47.98 -3.88
CA LEU A 83 -1.04 46.60 -3.82
C LEU A 83 0.41 46.56 -3.28
N GLY A 84 0.64 47.16 -2.12
CA GLY A 84 1.99 47.38 -1.58
C GLY A 84 2.74 46.12 -1.17
N GLN A 85 2.03 45.06 -0.77
CA GLN A 85 2.59 43.76 -0.34
C GLN A 85 2.07 42.61 -1.20
N ALA A 86 1.66 42.89 -2.44
CA ALA A 86 1.21 41.84 -3.33
C ALA A 86 2.41 41.13 -3.98
N HIS A 87 2.33 39.80 -4.03
CA HIS A 87 3.38 38.96 -4.59
C HIS A 87 3.09 38.62 -6.05
N VAL A 88 4.15 38.44 -6.84
CA VAL A 88 4.03 37.94 -8.22
C VAL A 88 4.60 36.53 -8.27
N ARG A 89 3.74 35.56 -8.58
CA ARG A 89 4.08 34.14 -8.58
C ARG A 89 4.03 33.59 -9.99
N VAL A 90 5.16 33.06 -10.47
CA VAL A 90 5.27 32.50 -11.83
C VAL A 90 5.11 30.98 -11.76
N TYR A 91 4.21 30.45 -12.59
CA TYR A 91 3.91 29.01 -12.66
C TYR A 91 3.95 28.49 -14.11
N ASP A 92 3.79 27.18 -14.28
CA ASP A 92 3.73 26.50 -15.60
C ASP A 92 5.01 26.63 -16.45
N LEU A 93 6.16 26.30 -15.85
CA LEU A 93 7.42 26.15 -16.59
C LEU A 93 7.35 24.96 -17.55
N PRO A 94 7.96 25.07 -18.75
CA PRO A 94 7.85 24.05 -19.80
C PRO A 94 8.60 22.76 -19.49
N GLU A 95 9.62 22.82 -18.62
CA GLU A 95 10.43 21.67 -18.21
C GLU A 95 10.25 21.44 -16.71
N THR A 96 9.93 20.20 -16.35
CA THR A 96 9.91 19.73 -14.97
C THR A 96 11.16 18.89 -14.74
N THR A 97 12.01 19.31 -13.82
CA THR A 97 13.25 18.62 -13.46
C THR A 97 12.96 17.61 -12.36
N GLY A 98 13.40 16.35 -12.54
CA GLY A 98 13.35 15.37 -11.47
C GLY A 98 14.23 15.79 -10.30
N ILE A 99 13.82 15.51 -9.06
CA ILE A 99 14.60 15.86 -7.85
C ILE A 99 16.03 15.29 -7.94
N ARG A 100 16.17 14.10 -8.53
CA ARG A 100 17.45 13.43 -8.77
C ARG A 100 18.33 14.10 -9.82
N ASP A 101 17.74 14.83 -10.76
CA ASP A 101 18.45 15.49 -11.86
C ASP A 101 18.91 16.90 -11.49
N ILE A 102 18.67 17.34 -10.25
CA ILE A 102 19.19 18.59 -9.73
C ILE A 102 20.73 18.52 -9.70
N ARG A 103 21.37 19.59 -10.15
CA ARG A 103 22.81 19.72 -10.36
C ARG A 103 23.21 21.15 -10.04
N SER A 104 24.51 21.40 -9.89
CA SER A 104 25.06 22.71 -9.54
C SER A 104 24.71 23.84 -10.52
N HIS A 105 24.45 23.54 -11.80
CA HIS A 105 24.08 24.57 -12.78
C HIS A 105 22.65 25.10 -12.62
N HIS A 106 21.80 24.41 -11.87
CA HIS A 106 20.45 24.84 -11.54
C HIS A 106 20.40 25.83 -10.36
N HIS A 107 21.53 26.10 -9.70
CA HIS A 107 21.60 27.04 -8.58
C HIS A 107 21.22 28.46 -9.00
N GLY A 108 20.37 29.11 -8.22
CA GLY A 108 19.89 30.48 -8.47
C GLY A 108 18.96 30.60 -9.68
N GLN A 109 18.55 29.49 -10.29
CA GLN A 109 17.58 29.48 -11.40
C GLN A 109 16.20 29.04 -10.89
N LEU A 110 15.16 29.47 -11.60
CA LEU A 110 13.79 29.02 -11.36
C LEU A 110 13.61 27.62 -11.96
N VAL A 111 13.31 26.64 -11.11
CA VAL A 111 13.15 25.24 -11.49
C VAL A 111 11.80 24.72 -11.01
N SER A 112 11.13 23.92 -11.84
CA SER A 112 9.93 23.18 -11.45
C SER A 112 10.30 21.75 -11.11
N ILE A 113 9.92 21.31 -9.91
CA ILE A 113 10.13 19.94 -9.44
C ILE A 113 8.79 19.29 -9.13
N ARG A 114 8.69 17.98 -9.35
CA ARG A 114 7.50 17.18 -9.07
C ARG A 114 7.81 16.13 -8.02
N GLY A 115 6.91 15.96 -7.06
CA GLY A 115 7.02 14.93 -6.04
C GLY A 115 5.87 14.91 -5.06
N ILE A 116 5.94 13.99 -4.10
CA ILE A 116 4.94 13.81 -3.04
C ILE A 116 5.45 14.47 -1.77
N ILE A 117 4.60 15.21 -1.06
CA ILE A 117 4.98 15.79 0.23
C ILE A 117 5.01 14.70 1.27
N ARG A 118 6.22 14.37 1.75
CA ARG A 118 6.41 13.43 2.85
C ARG A 118 6.09 14.08 4.19
N LYS A 119 6.52 15.33 4.38
CA LYS A 119 6.36 16.05 5.65
C LYS A 119 6.11 17.54 5.41
N ALA A 120 5.27 18.13 6.24
CA ALA A 120 5.02 19.57 6.29
C ALA A 120 5.10 20.02 7.75
N THR A 121 5.84 21.10 8.02
CA THR A 121 5.82 21.71 9.37
C THR A 121 4.52 22.47 9.59
N ASN A 122 4.17 22.73 10.85
CA ASN A 122 3.13 23.73 11.14
C ASN A 122 3.60 25.11 10.64
N VAL A 123 2.64 25.94 10.24
CA VAL A 123 2.89 27.34 9.88
C VAL A 123 3.44 28.10 11.10
N ARG A 124 4.55 28.81 10.91
CA ARG A 124 5.23 29.58 11.95
C ARG A 124 5.52 31.01 11.44
N PRO A 125 5.42 32.03 12.30
CA PRO A 125 5.75 33.39 11.92
C PRO A 125 7.27 33.55 11.74
N LYS A 126 7.70 34.04 10.58
CA LYS A 126 9.06 34.46 10.23
C LYS A 126 9.11 35.98 10.18
N ILE A 127 10.19 36.58 10.70
CA ILE A 127 10.37 38.04 10.67
C ILE A 127 10.88 38.41 9.27
N GLN A 128 10.15 39.27 8.55
CA GLN A 128 10.58 39.82 7.27
C GLN A 128 11.34 41.13 7.47
N ASP A 129 10.78 42.05 8.27
CA ASP A 129 11.41 43.32 8.64
C ASP A 129 11.56 43.42 10.16
N ALA A 130 12.80 43.36 10.64
CA ALA A 130 13.10 43.49 12.05
C ALA A 130 13.24 44.96 12.45
N ALA A 131 12.39 45.44 13.37
CA ALA A 131 12.50 46.77 13.95
C ALA A 131 13.40 46.72 15.20
N PHE A 132 14.55 47.39 15.14
CA PHE A 132 15.49 47.48 16.24
C PHE A 132 15.38 48.81 16.97
N GLU A 133 15.14 48.78 18.27
CA GLU A 133 15.16 49.94 19.15
C GLU A 133 16.56 50.13 19.76
N CYS A 134 17.18 51.28 19.50
CA CYS A 134 18.43 51.65 20.15
C CYS A 134 18.20 51.99 21.63
N GLN A 135 18.77 51.21 22.55
CA GLN A 135 18.61 51.42 23.99
C GLN A 135 19.28 52.72 24.52
N ARG A 136 20.01 53.45 23.67
CA ARG A 136 20.66 54.72 24.04
C ARG A 136 19.86 55.97 23.65
N CYS A 137 19.16 55.94 22.54
CA CYS A 137 18.46 57.11 21.99
C CYS A 137 17.00 56.86 21.61
N GLY A 138 16.52 55.61 21.71
CA GLY A 138 15.15 55.23 21.36
C GLY A 138 14.83 55.27 19.87
N THR A 139 15.81 55.52 18.99
CA THR A 139 15.59 55.49 17.54
C THR A 139 15.34 54.07 17.07
N LEU A 140 14.31 53.91 16.25
CA LEU A 140 13.93 52.66 15.61
C LEU A 140 14.62 52.56 14.26
N THR A 141 15.24 51.41 13.99
CA THR A 141 15.89 51.11 12.72
C THR A 141 15.31 49.81 12.20
N ARG A 142 14.66 49.85 11.03
CA ARG A 142 14.12 48.67 10.36
C ARG A 142 15.20 48.10 9.44
N ILE A 143 15.42 46.80 9.52
CA ILE A 143 16.35 46.08 8.64
C ILE A 143 15.64 44.86 8.06
N PRO A 144 15.58 44.73 6.72
CA PRO A 144 15.06 43.54 6.08
C PRO A 144 15.93 42.33 6.41
N GLN A 145 15.27 41.24 6.77
CA GLN A 145 15.89 39.95 7.10
C GLN A 145 15.83 39.04 5.88
N THR A 146 16.55 39.40 4.82
CA THR A 146 16.69 38.58 3.61
C THR A 146 17.72 37.47 3.86
N GLY A 147 17.27 36.22 3.95
CA GLY A 147 18.12 35.03 4.12
C GLY A 147 17.90 34.26 5.43
N GLY A 148 18.77 33.28 5.70
CA GLY A 148 18.71 32.44 6.91
C GLY A 148 19.36 33.07 8.15
N ASP A 149 20.30 34.00 7.96
CA ASP A 149 21.03 34.66 9.04
C ASP A 149 20.27 35.87 9.60
N PHE A 150 20.22 35.98 10.92
CA PHE A 150 19.61 37.12 11.59
C PHE A 150 20.56 38.33 11.60
N HIS A 151 20.21 39.38 10.86
CA HIS A 151 21.01 40.59 10.71
C HIS A 151 20.57 41.71 11.65
N SER A 152 21.49 42.18 12.49
CA SER A 152 21.27 43.32 13.39
C SER A 152 22.04 44.56 12.94
N PRO A 153 21.55 45.79 13.25
CA PRO A 153 22.24 47.02 12.88
C PRO A 153 23.61 47.07 13.56
N HIS A 154 24.64 47.41 12.79
CA HIS A 154 25.94 47.73 13.38
C HIS A 154 25.94 49.10 14.06
N GLU A 155 25.24 50.08 13.49
CA GLU A 155 25.20 51.45 13.98
C GLU A 155 23.76 52.00 13.96
N CYS A 156 23.46 52.87 14.93
CA CYS A 156 22.14 53.46 15.04
C CYS A 156 22.01 54.64 14.09
N GLN A 157 20.97 54.67 13.25
CA GLN A 157 20.71 55.79 12.32
C GLN A 157 20.46 57.14 13.01
N GLY A 158 20.05 57.15 14.28
CA GLY A 158 19.76 58.39 15.02
C GLY A 158 20.96 58.97 15.77
N CYS A 159 21.81 58.13 16.36
CA CYS A 159 22.92 58.58 17.20
C CYS A 159 24.32 58.18 16.71
N GLU A 160 24.40 57.49 15.57
CA GLU A 160 25.64 57.06 14.89
C GLU A 160 26.62 56.34 15.82
N ARG A 161 26.10 55.67 16.84
CA ARG A 161 26.88 54.92 17.83
C ARG A 161 26.53 53.45 17.74
N GLN A 162 27.53 52.61 17.89
CA GLN A 162 27.35 51.21 18.25
C GLN A 162 26.72 51.15 19.64
N GLY A 163 25.50 50.64 19.72
CA GLY A 163 24.73 50.51 20.94
C GLY A 163 24.12 49.12 21.03
N PRO A 164 23.71 48.67 22.23
CA PRO A 164 22.88 47.49 22.31
C PRO A 164 21.52 47.80 21.66
N PHE A 165 21.20 47.06 20.61
CA PHE A 165 19.92 47.09 19.93
C PHE A 165 19.02 46.01 20.53
N ARG A 166 17.75 46.35 20.75
CA ARG A 166 16.73 45.39 21.15
C ARG A 166 15.70 45.30 20.05
N ILE A 167 15.36 44.09 19.63
CA ILE A 167 14.26 43.91 18.68
C ILE A 167 12.93 44.31 19.35
N ASN A 168 12.15 45.09 18.62
CA ASN A 168 10.79 45.46 18.98
C ASN A 168 9.83 44.60 18.16
N PHE A 169 9.33 43.53 18.77
CA PHE A 169 8.42 42.59 18.12
C PHE A 169 7.11 43.27 17.67
N ASP A 170 6.58 44.23 18.42
CA ASP A 170 5.31 44.90 18.09
C ASP A 170 5.40 45.77 16.82
N GLN A 171 6.61 46.19 16.44
CA GLN A 171 6.86 47.05 15.27
C GLN A 171 7.61 46.34 14.14
N SER A 172 7.95 45.08 14.33
CA SER A 172 8.52 44.20 13.31
C SER A 172 7.40 43.62 12.47
N GLU A 173 7.68 43.32 11.21
CA GLU A 173 6.72 42.71 10.29
C GLU A 173 7.03 41.22 10.17
N PHE A 174 5.97 40.41 10.28
CA PHE A 174 6.04 38.95 10.24
C PHE A 174 5.26 38.45 9.05
N VAL A 175 5.80 37.42 8.41
CA VAL A 175 5.14 36.63 7.37
C VAL A 175 5.02 35.19 7.86
N ASP A 176 3.97 34.51 7.43
CA ASP A 176 3.81 33.10 7.73
C ASP A 176 4.80 32.30 6.89
N ALA A 177 5.46 31.32 7.50
CA ALA A 177 6.44 30.47 6.86
C ALA A 177 6.21 29.00 7.21
N GLN A 178 6.42 28.13 6.23
CA GLN A 178 6.26 26.69 6.37
C GLN A 178 7.36 25.97 5.60
N LYS A 179 7.87 24.86 6.17
CA LYS A 179 8.87 24.02 5.53
C LYS A 179 8.24 22.70 5.10
N LEU A 180 8.41 22.34 3.84
CA LEU A 180 7.93 21.13 3.20
C LEU A 180 9.09 20.22 2.84
N ARG A 181 8.91 18.90 2.96
CA ARG A 181 9.84 17.90 2.44
C ARG A 181 9.16 17.15 1.31
N VAL A 182 9.61 17.41 0.08
CA VAL A 182 9.06 16.79 -1.13
C VAL A 182 9.97 15.64 -1.55
N GLN A 183 9.36 14.50 -1.85
CA GLN A 183 10.03 13.26 -2.25
C GLN A 183 9.67 12.88 -3.68
N GLU A 184 10.63 12.35 -4.42
CA GLU A 184 10.42 11.86 -5.79
C GLU A 184 9.40 10.72 -5.82
N SER A 185 8.51 10.73 -6.81
CA SER A 185 7.54 9.65 -6.99
C SER A 185 8.25 8.33 -7.34
N PRO A 186 7.90 7.22 -6.68
CA PRO A 186 8.59 5.94 -6.87
C PRO A 186 8.38 5.28 -8.24
N GLU A 187 7.47 5.80 -9.06
CA GLU A 187 7.05 5.21 -10.34
C GLU A 187 8.15 5.18 -11.42
N GLY A 188 9.14 6.07 -11.35
CA GLY A 188 10.26 6.15 -12.28
C GLY A 188 11.55 5.44 -11.83
N LEU A 189 11.55 4.83 -10.64
CA LEU A 189 12.74 4.28 -10.02
C LEU A 189 13.04 2.85 -10.53
N ARG A 190 14.32 2.58 -10.81
CA ARG A 190 14.77 1.21 -11.12
C ARG A 190 14.84 0.42 -9.81
N GLY A 191 14.47 -0.85 -9.85
CA GLY A 191 14.41 -1.72 -8.66
C GLY A 191 15.70 -1.66 -7.84
N GLY A 192 15.59 -1.21 -6.58
CA GLY A 192 16.69 -1.07 -5.62
C GLY A 192 17.15 0.37 -5.35
N GLU A 193 16.68 1.37 -6.10
CA GLU A 193 17.05 2.78 -5.87
C GLU A 193 16.13 3.45 -4.85
N ARG A 194 16.72 4.15 -3.86
CA ARG A 194 15.93 4.91 -2.86
C ARG A 194 15.46 6.25 -3.47
N PRO A 195 14.20 6.66 -3.23
CA PRO A 195 13.72 7.96 -3.71
C PRO A 195 14.45 9.09 -2.99
N GLN A 196 14.82 10.14 -3.73
CA GLN A 196 15.45 11.32 -3.14
C GLN A 196 14.39 12.33 -2.66
N SER A 197 14.77 13.16 -1.69
CA SER A 197 13.92 14.23 -1.16
C SER A 197 14.66 15.55 -1.12
N ILE A 198 13.92 16.64 -1.29
CA ILE A 198 14.39 18.01 -1.18
C ILE A 198 13.54 18.79 -0.18
N ASP A 199 14.19 19.67 0.57
CA ASP A 199 13.54 20.56 1.51
C ASP A 199 13.15 21.86 0.79
N ILE A 200 11.90 22.28 0.95
CA ILE A 200 11.34 23.47 0.32
C ILE A 200 10.79 24.40 1.40
N ASN A 201 11.18 25.68 1.39
CA ASN A 201 10.56 26.71 2.23
C ASN A 201 9.51 27.46 1.43
N ILE A 202 8.34 27.68 2.03
CA ILE A 202 7.24 28.43 1.44
C ILE A 202 6.77 29.53 2.40
N GLU A 203 6.32 30.66 1.85
CA GLU A 203 6.02 31.89 2.60
C GLU A 203 4.68 32.54 2.19
N ASP A 204 4.08 33.23 3.15
CA ASP A 204 2.82 34.00 3.09
C ASP A 204 1.61 33.16 2.63
N ASP A 205 0.95 33.53 1.53
CA ASP A 205 -0.37 33.01 1.13
C ASP A 205 -0.36 31.57 0.57
N ILE A 206 0.79 30.99 0.24
CA ILE A 206 0.89 29.56 -0.15
C ILE A 206 1.05 28.62 1.05
N THR A 207 1.14 29.16 2.28
CA THR A 207 1.29 28.37 3.49
C THR A 207 -0.04 27.82 3.98
N GLY A 208 -0.04 26.60 4.50
CA GLY A 208 -1.23 25.97 5.08
C GLY A 208 -2.18 25.28 4.10
N ASP A 209 -2.02 25.52 2.78
CA ASP A 209 -2.84 24.87 1.74
C ASP A 209 -2.45 23.42 1.46
N VAL A 210 -1.24 23.02 1.86
CA VAL A 210 -0.65 21.75 1.44
C VAL A 210 -0.47 20.78 2.60
N THR A 211 -0.89 19.53 2.38
CA THR A 211 -0.83 18.48 3.41
C THR A 211 0.15 17.36 3.06
N ALA A 212 0.55 16.57 4.07
CA ALA A 212 1.40 15.42 3.83
C ALA A 212 0.61 14.34 3.05
N GLY A 213 1.23 13.78 2.02
CA GLY A 213 0.63 12.81 1.10
C GLY A 213 0.13 13.42 -0.23
N ASP A 214 0.12 14.74 -0.36
CA ASP A 214 -0.27 15.40 -1.61
C ASP A 214 0.86 15.31 -2.64
N THR A 215 0.50 14.98 -3.88
CA THR A 215 1.39 15.12 -5.03
C THR A 215 1.40 16.58 -5.43
N VAL A 216 2.59 17.17 -5.56
CA VAL A 216 2.75 18.59 -5.86
C VAL A 216 3.77 18.80 -6.96
N ARG A 217 3.53 19.85 -7.73
CA ARG A 217 4.52 20.48 -8.59
C ARG A 217 4.92 21.79 -7.94
N VAL A 218 6.16 21.88 -7.51
CA VAL A 218 6.68 23.08 -6.85
C VAL A 218 7.62 23.79 -7.80
N THR A 219 7.35 25.07 -8.03
CA THR A 219 8.22 25.96 -8.78
C THR A 219 8.93 26.87 -7.79
N GLY A 220 10.26 26.89 -7.83
CA GLY A 220 11.05 27.65 -6.86
C GLY A 220 12.49 27.86 -7.28
N VAL A 221 13.20 28.64 -6.46
CA VAL A 221 14.62 28.97 -6.67
C VAL A 221 15.47 28.05 -5.82
N LEU A 222 16.51 27.46 -6.43
CA LEU A 222 17.42 26.56 -5.73
C LEU A 222 18.57 27.31 -5.06
N HIS A 223 18.74 27.08 -3.76
CA HIS A 223 19.80 27.64 -2.92
C HIS A 223 20.73 26.54 -2.40
N LEU A 224 21.95 26.95 -2.05
CA LEU A 224 22.97 26.09 -1.47
C LEU A 224 23.24 26.54 -0.03
N ASP A 225 23.02 25.65 0.93
CA ASP A 225 23.39 25.87 2.32
C ASP A 225 24.69 25.13 2.67
N GLN A 226 25.56 25.77 3.44
CA GLN A 226 26.85 25.19 3.80
C GLN A 226 26.71 24.33 5.05
N GLN A 227 27.05 23.04 4.96
CA GLN A 227 27.03 22.19 6.15
C GLN A 227 28.06 22.64 7.20
N GLU A 228 27.65 22.68 8.46
CA GLU A 228 28.56 22.84 9.59
C GLU A 228 28.77 21.49 10.29
N SER A 229 30.00 20.98 10.29
CA SER A 229 30.35 19.75 11.02
C SER A 229 31.27 20.11 12.18
N HIS A 230 30.85 19.80 13.42
CA HIS A 230 31.59 20.12 14.64
C HIS A 230 32.01 21.61 14.77
N GLY A 231 31.23 22.53 14.20
CA GLY A 231 31.52 23.98 14.20
C GLY A 231 32.56 24.44 13.18
N GLU A 232 33.02 23.54 12.29
CA GLU A 232 33.82 23.89 11.12
C GLU A 232 32.95 23.82 9.85
N LYS A 233 33.12 24.82 8.98
CA LYS A 233 32.41 24.92 7.71
C LYS A 233 32.89 23.85 6.73
N SER A 234 31.98 23.00 6.26
CA SER A 234 32.25 21.94 5.29
C SER A 234 32.40 22.48 3.87
N THR A 235 33.10 21.75 3.00
CA THR A 235 33.11 22.01 1.55
C THR A 235 31.89 21.41 0.84
N MET A 236 31.10 20.61 1.56
CA MET A 236 29.83 20.05 1.09
C MET A 236 28.70 21.03 1.40
N PHE A 237 27.81 21.20 0.43
CA PHE A 237 26.64 22.06 0.52
C PHE A 237 25.39 21.20 0.34
N ASP A 238 24.37 21.46 1.15
CA ASP A 238 23.04 20.90 0.97
C ASP A 238 22.24 21.82 0.05
N ILE A 239 21.36 21.23 -0.76
CA ILE A 239 20.49 21.97 -1.67
C ILE A 239 19.11 22.07 -1.01
N TYR A 240 18.57 23.28 -0.94
CA TYR A 240 17.18 23.51 -0.59
C TYR A 240 16.53 24.45 -1.61
N MET A 241 15.22 24.48 -1.63
CA MET A 241 14.44 25.31 -2.56
C MET A 241 13.62 26.33 -1.78
N ASP A 242 13.56 27.57 -2.26
CA ASP A 242 12.56 28.53 -1.83
C ASP A 242 11.42 28.54 -2.86
N GLY A 243 10.24 28.08 -2.42
CA GLY A 243 9.08 27.83 -3.26
C GLY A 243 8.35 29.12 -3.61
N VAL A 244 8.24 29.40 -4.90
CA VAL A 244 7.48 30.54 -5.46
C VAL A 244 6.04 30.15 -5.72
N THR A 245 5.77 28.92 -6.16
CA THR A 245 4.41 28.40 -6.39
C THR A 245 4.36 26.92 -6.07
N VAL A 246 3.28 26.50 -5.41
CA VAL A 246 2.98 25.10 -5.17
C VAL A 246 1.66 24.78 -5.84
N ASP A 247 1.73 24.01 -6.92
CA ASP A 247 0.56 23.48 -7.59
C ASP A 247 0.31 22.07 -7.03
N ILE A 248 -0.84 21.87 -6.39
CA ILE A 248 -1.27 20.53 -5.97
C ILE A 248 -1.71 19.81 -7.24
N GLU A 249 -0.97 18.75 -7.60
CA GLU A 249 -1.39 17.85 -8.66
C GLU A 249 -2.40 16.88 -8.05
N ASP A 250 -3.67 17.23 -8.16
CA ASP A 250 -4.74 16.37 -7.69
C ASP A 250 -4.86 15.13 -8.60
N ASP A 251 -4.16 14.05 -8.22
CA ASP A 251 -4.27 12.72 -8.83
C ASP A 251 -5.61 12.03 -8.50
N ARG A 252 -6.67 12.78 -8.16
CA ARG A 252 -8.00 12.22 -7.90
C ARG A 252 -8.83 12.22 -9.16
N PHE A 253 -9.66 11.17 -9.31
CA PHE A 253 -10.66 11.13 -10.38
C PHE A 253 -11.60 12.33 -10.37
N GLU A 254 -11.80 12.99 -9.23
CA GLU A 254 -12.72 14.13 -9.06
C GLU A 254 -12.12 15.48 -9.50
N ASP A 255 -10.80 15.55 -9.74
CA ASP A 255 -10.09 16.82 -10.00
C ASP A 255 -9.45 16.89 -11.41
N MET A 256 -9.26 15.75 -12.09
CA MET A 256 -8.82 15.66 -13.49
C MET A 256 -9.55 16.62 -14.45
N THR A 257 -8.83 17.32 -15.34
CA THR A 257 -9.44 18.21 -16.33
C THR A 257 -9.96 17.42 -17.53
N ILE A 258 -11.23 17.63 -17.88
CA ILE A 258 -11.90 16.92 -18.97
C ILE A 258 -12.26 17.94 -20.05
N THR A 259 -11.64 17.81 -21.22
CA THR A 259 -11.90 18.71 -22.34
C THR A 259 -13.30 18.47 -22.92
N GLU A 260 -13.87 19.48 -23.58
CA GLU A 260 -15.17 19.34 -24.24
C GLU A 260 -15.15 18.32 -25.40
N GLU A 261 -13.98 18.04 -25.97
CA GLU A 261 -13.80 16.98 -26.97
C GLU A 261 -13.85 15.60 -26.31
N ASP A 262 -13.13 15.41 -25.21
CA ASP A 262 -13.14 14.17 -24.43
C ASP A 262 -14.55 13.85 -23.92
N LYS A 263 -15.30 14.85 -23.43
CA LYS A 263 -16.70 14.66 -22.98
C LYS A 263 -17.60 14.12 -24.09
N LYS A 264 -17.46 14.64 -25.32
CA LYS A 264 -18.27 14.14 -26.46
C LYS A 264 -17.95 12.70 -26.78
N ARG A 265 -16.66 12.32 -26.71
CA ARG A 265 -16.23 10.93 -26.92
C ARG A 265 -16.74 10.01 -25.82
N ILE A 266 -16.70 10.45 -24.56
CA ILE A 266 -17.22 9.70 -23.42
C ILE A 266 -18.72 9.44 -23.57
N ILE A 267 -19.51 10.45 -23.93
CA ILE A 267 -20.96 10.32 -24.13
C ILE A 267 -21.27 9.42 -25.34
N SER A 268 -20.52 9.54 -26.44
CA SER A 268 -20.74 8.65 -27.58
C SER A 268 -20.47 7.19 -27.24
N LEU A 269 -19.43 6.92 -26.43
CA LEU A 269 -19.10 5.56 -25.98
C LEU A 269 -20.15 5.03 -25.00
N SER A 270 -20.70 5.86 -24.10
CA SER A 270 -21.71 5.41 -23.13
C SER A 270 -23.02 4.97 -23.78
N ASP A 271 -23.33 5.49 -24.97
CA ASP A 271 -24.54 5.16 -25.73
C ASP A 271 -24.40 3.84 -26.53
N GLU A 272 -23.21 3.23 -26.58
CA GLU A 272 -22.96 1.98 -27.30
C GLU A 272 -23.43 0.75 -26.50
N GLU A 273 -24.09 -0.20 -27.17
CA GLU A 273 -24.67 -1.39 -26.52
C GLU A 273 -23.60 -2.38 -25.99
N ASP A 274 -22.37 -2.31 -26.50
CA ASP A 274 -21.24 -3.17 -26.15
C ASP A 274 -20.23 -2.53 -25.19
N ILE A 275 -20.59 -1.41 -24.55
CA ILE A 275 -19.70 -0.67 -23.63
C ILE A 275 -19.05 -1.56 -22.57
N TYR A 276 -19.78 -2.52 -21.99
CA TYR A 276 -19.22 -3.45 -21.01
C TYR A 276 -18.14 -4.36 -21.61
N GLN A 277 -18.33 -4.84 -22.84
CA GLN A 277 -17.35 -5.68 -23.52
C GLN A 277 -16.10 -4.86 -23.89
N GLN A 278 -16.29 -3.61 -24.33
CA GLN A 278 -15.18 -2.70 -24.61
C GLN A 278 -14.38 -2.37 -23.34
N MET A 279 -15.07 -2.18 -22.20
CA MET A 279 -14.41 -1.98 -20.90
C MET A 279 -13.59 -3.20 -20.51
N ILE A 280 -14.14 -4.42 -20.65
CA ILE A 280 -13.40 -5.68 -20.39
C ILE A 280 -12.19 -5.81 -21.31
N ALA A 281 -12.34 -5.54 -22.61
CA ALA A 281 -11.25 -5.60 -23.59
C ALA A 281 -10.17 -4.55 -23.34
N SER A 282 -10.52 -3.41 -22.75
CA SER A 282 -9.57 -2.36 -22.37
C SER A 282 -8.79 -2.70 -21.09
N MET A 283 -9.29 -3.65 -20.28
CA MET A 283 -8.63 -4.08 -19.06
C MET A 283 -7.64 -5.23 -19.33
N ALA A 284 -6.35 -4.94 -19.14
CA ALA A 284 -5.24 -5.87 -19.29
C ALA A 284 -5.37 -6.72 -20.57
N PRO A 285 -5.24 -6.12 -21.77
CA PRO A 285 -5.45 -6.83 -23.04
C PRO A 285 -4.46 -7.99 -23.24
N SER A 286 -3.30 -7.96 -22.56
CA SER A 286 -2.33 -9.06 -22.58
C SER A 286 -2.81 -10.34 -21.88
N ILE A 287 -3.87 -10.26 -21.06
CA ILE A 287 -4.40 -11.40 -20.31
C ILE A 287 -5.66 -11.90 -21.02
N TYR A 288 -5.65 -13.18 -21.42
CA TYR A 288 -6.79 -13.84 -22.03
C TYR A 288 -7.79 -14.33 -20.96
N GLY A 289 -9.08 -14.24 -21.25
CA GLY A 289 -10.15 -14.71 -20.35
C GLY A 289 -10.45 -13.76 -19.18
N TYR A 290 -10.95 -14.34 -18.09
CA TYR A 290 -11.32 -13.65 -16.85
C TYR A 290 -12.35 -12.51 -17.02
N GLU A 291 -13.33 -12.68 -17.90
CA GLU A 291 -14.27 -11.59 -18.24
C GLU A 291 -15.03 -11.06 -17.03
N LYS A 292 -15.44 -11.94 -16.11
CA LYS A 292 -16.20 -11.57 -14.89
C LYS A 292 -15.32 -10.83 -13.88
N GLU A 293 -14.11 -11.33 -13.67
CA GLU A 293 -13.10 -10.72 -12.78
C GLU A 293 -12.68 -9.37 -13.33
N LYS A 294 -12.48 -9.29 -14.66
CA LYS A 294 -12.14 -8.04 -15.34
C LYS A 294 -13.24 -7.00 -15.20
N LEU A 295 -14.49 -7.41 -15.42
CA LEU A 295 -15.64 -6.55 -15.25
C LEU A 295 -15.77 -6.07 -13.79
N ALA A 296 -15.59 -6.95 -12.81
CA ALA A 296 -15.68 -6.58 -11.39
C ALA A 296 -14.61 -5.55 -10.98
N ILE A 297 -13.36 -5.71 -11.45
CA ILE A 297 -12.28 -4.73 -11.22
C ILE A 297 -12.62 -3.40 -11.91
N MET A 298 -13.19 -3.41 -13.11
CA MET A 298 -13.69 -2.17 -13.73
C MET A 298 -14.77 -1.50 -12.88
N LEU A 299 -15.78 -2.25 -12.42
CA LEU A 299 -16.82 -1.72 -11.53
C LEU A 299 -16.21 -1.15 -10.23
N GLN A 300 -15.14 -1.75 -9.70
CA GLN A 300 -14.40 -1.21 -8.56
C GLN A 300 -13.80 0.18 -8.85
N LEU A 301 -13.27 0.41 -10.05
CA LEU A 301 -12.72 1.71 -10.44
C LEU A 301 -13.81 2.79 -10.58
N PHE A 302 -14.98 2.42 -11.09
CA PHE A 302 -16.14 3.33 -11.15
C PHE A 302 -16.72 3.63 -9.76
N SER A 303 -16.61 2.67 -8.81
CA SER A 303 -17.07 2.75 -7.41
C SER A 303 -18.58 3.01 -7.27
N GLY A 304 -19.14 2.67 -6.12
CA GLY A 304 -20.52 3.01 -5.75
C GLY A 304 -20.67 4.46 -5.28
N VAL A 305 -21.90 4.87 -4.96
CA VAL A 305 -22.18 6.21 -4.44
C VAL A 305 -21.91 6.25 -2.94
N THR A 306 -21.05 7.18 -2.49
CA THR A 306 -20.91 7.46 -1.05
C THR A 306 -22.15 8.18 -0.54
N LYS A 307 -22.79 7.67 0.52
CA LYS A 307 -24.04 8.24 1.06
C LYS A 307 -23.80 8.84 2.44
N HIS A 308 -24.36 10.04 2.67
CA HIS A 308 -24.37 10.71 3.97
C HIS A 308 -25.77 10.69 4.56
N LEU A 309 -25.91 10.09 5.73
CA LEU A 309 -27.19 9.99 6.42
C LEU A 309 -27.44 11.25 7.28
N PRO A 310 -28.71 11.61 7.54
CA PRO A 310 -29.05 12.80 8.34
C PRO A 310 -28.55 12.78 9.79
N ASP A 311 -28.19 11.59 10.30
CA ASP A 311 -27.61 11.39 11.64
C ASP A 311 -26.10 11.64 11.69
N GLY A 312 -25.48 11.97 10.55
CA GLY A 312 -24.04 12.19 10.41
C GLY A 312 -23.24 10.92 10.12
N SER A 313 -23.89 9.75 10.03
CA SER A 313 -23.22 8.52 9.62
C SER A 313 -22.99 8.48 8.11
N ARG A 314 -21.95 7.77 7.68
CA ARG A 314 -21.53 7.63 6.28
C ARG A 314 -21.59 6.17 5.87
N ILE A 315 -22.18 5.90 4.71
CA ILE A 315 -22.14 4.58 4.07
C ILE A 315 -21.12 4.65 2.94
N ARG A 316 -20.13 3.73 2.98
CA ARG A 316 -19.08 3.63 1.97
C ARG A 316 -19.65 3.23 0.61
N GLY A 317 -19.15 3.87 -0.46
CA GLY A 317 -19.40 3.47 -1.85
C GLY A 317 -18.30 2.57 -2.44
N ASP A 318 -17.11 2.59 -1.83
CA ASP A 318 -15.94 1.84 -2.29
C ASP A 318 -16.12 0.33 -2.10
N MET A 319 -15.48 -0.45 -2.98
CA MET A 319 -15.60 -1.91 -3.02
C MET A 319 -14.24 -2.59 -2.81
N HIS A 320 -14.25 -3.73 -2.13
CA HIS A 320 -13.07 -4.55 -1.91
C HIS A 320 -13.20 -5.88 -2.66
N ILE A 321 -12.20 -6.22 -3.47
CA ILE A 321 -12.15 -7.45 -4.28
C ILE A 321 -10.92 -8.25 -3.87
N LEU A 322 -11.09 -9.57 -3.76
CA LEU A 322 -9.99 -10.52 -3.51
C LEU A 322 -9.93 -11.56 -4.64
N LEU A 323 -8.76 -11.71 -5.25
CA LEU A 323 -8.45 -12.76 -6.22
C LEU A 323 -7.62 -13.85 -5.53
N ILE A 324 -8.15 -15.07 -5.46
CA ILE A 324 -7.45 -16.22 -4.90
C ILE A 324 -7.19 -17.21 -6.02
N GLY A 325 -5.97 -17.70 -6.18
CA GLY A 325 -5.70 -18.55 -7.35
C GLY A 325 -4.40 -19.32 -7.29
N ASP A 326 -4.21 -20.23 -8.24
CA ASP A 326 -2.93 -20.89 -8.43
C ASP A 326 -1.86 -19.89 -8.92
N PRO A 327 -0.57 -20.09 -8.60
CA PRO A 327 0.54 -19.31 -9.13
C PRO A 327 0.61 -19.41 -10.64
N GLY A 328 0.93 -18.29 -11.30
CA GLY A 328 1.07 -18.24 -12.76
C GLY A 328 -0.20 -17.88 -13.53
N THR A 329 -1.34 -17.69 -12.85
CA THR A 329 -2.64 -17.34 -13.44
C THR A 329 -2.80 -15.85 -13.79
N GLY A 330 -1.73 -15.04 -13.74
CA GLY A 330 -1.76 -13.62 -14.14
C GLY A 330 -2.35 -12.66 -13.10
N LYS A 331 -2.71 -13.10 -11.89
CA LYS A 331 -3.25 -12.25 -10.80
C LYS A 331 -2.40 -11.00 -10.50
N SER A 332 -1.10 -11.16 -10.26
CA SER A 332 -0.20 -10.04 -9.98
C SER A 332 -0.12 -9.05 -11.16
N GLN A 333 -0.24 -9.54 -12.39
CA GLN A 333 -0.24 -8.71 -13.59
C GLN A 333 -1.55 -7.91 -13.73
N LEU A 334 -2.70 -8.49 -13.36
CA LEU A 334 -3.97 -7.75 -13.24
C LEU A 334 -3.85 -6.62 -12.22
N LEU A 335 -3.32 -6.90 -11.02
CA LEU A 335 -3.11 -5.89 -9.97
C LEU A 335 -2.17 -4.78 -10.43
N GLN A 336 -1.09 -5.12 -11.15
CA GLN A 336 -0.15 -4.13 -11.69
C GLN A 336 -0.78 -3.28 -12.79
N TYR A 337 -1.65 -3.86 -13.65
CA TYR A 337 -2.30 -3.12 -14.73
C TYR A 337 -3.27 -2.06 -14.21
N VAL A 338 -3.93 -2.31 -13.07
CA VAL A 338 -4.80 -1.33 -12.42
C VAL A 338 -4.05 -0.02 -12.11
N ARG A 339 -2.73 -0.07 -11.93
CA ARG A 339 -1.93 1.14 -11.70
C ARG A 339 -1.92 2.11 -12.88
N ASN A 340 -2.03 1.59 -14.11
CA ASN A 340 -2.05 2.41 -15.31
C ASN A 340 -3.37 3.18 -15.46
N ILE A 341 -4.45 2.67 -14.86
CA ILE A 341 -5.79 3.26 -14.92
C ILE A 341 -6.07 4.11 -13.68
N ALA A 342 -5.75 3.63 -12.48
CA ALA A 342 -6.07 4.35 -11.24
C ALA A 342 -4.96 5.36 -10.88
N PRO A 343 -5.26 6.68 -10.86
CA PRO A 343 -4.27 7.75 -10.66
C PRO A 343 -3.65 7.76 -9.25
N ARG A 344 -4.40 7.34 -8.22
CA ARG A 344 -3.89 7.08 -6.87
C ARG A 344 -3.87 5.58 -6.58
N SER A 345 -3.01 4.85 -7.29
CA SER A 345 -2.80 3.43 -7.05
C SER A 345 -1.52 3.18 -6.28
N VAL A 346 -1.62 2.43 -5.18
CA VAL A 346 -0.44 1.97 -4.44
C VAL A 346 -0.36 0.46 -4.58
N TYR A 347 0.74 -0.03 -5.12
CA TYR A 347 1.02 -1.46 -5.19
C TYR A 347 2.01 -1.85 -4.11
N THR A 348 1.64 -2.88 -3.34
CA THR A 348 2.48 -3.40 -2.28
C THR A 348 2.42 -4.93 -2.25
N SER A 349 3.50 -5.57 -1.82
CA SER A 349 3.55 -7.02 -1.63
C SER A 349 3.49 -7.34 -0.14
N GLY A 350 2.61 -8.27 0.25
CA GLY A 350 2.45 -8.75 1.62
C GLY A 350 3.72 -9.34 2.23
N LYS A 351 4.67 -9.84 1.41
CA LYS A 351 6.00 -10.28 1.90
C LYS A 351 6.92 -9.13 2.29
N GLY A 352 6.88 -8.03 1.55
CA GLY A 352 7.81 -6.90 1.70
C GLY A 352 7.28 -5.76 2.55
N SER A 353 6.02 -5.83 2.98
CA SER A 353 5.35 -4.78 3.74
C SER A 353 4.99 -5.27 5.14
N SER A 354 5.61 -4.69 6.16
CA SER A 354 5.16 -4.84 7.55
C SER A 354 3.80 -4.15 7.75
N ALA A 355 3.07 -4.46 8.83
CA ALA A 355 1.84 -3.75 9.20
C ALA A 355 2.03 -2.22 9.18
N ALA A 356 3.20 -1.74 9.63
CA ALA A 356 3.56 -0.33 9.62
C ALA A 356 3.72 0.24 8.19
N GLY A 357 4.22 -0.58 7.25
CA GLY A 357 4.31 -0.23 5.83
C GLY A 357 2.97 -0.23 5.09
N ILE A 358 1.98 -1.01 5.57
CA ILE A 358 0.61 -1.00 5.02
C ILE A 358 -0.23 0.13 5.64
N THR A 359 -0.02 0.44 6.92
CA THR A 359 -0.85 1.39 7.68
C THR A 359 -0.17 2.73 7.92
N ALA A 360 0.49 2.91 9.06
CA ALA A 360 1.31 4.08 9.36
C ALA A 360 2.31 3.78 10.48
N ALA A 361 3.48 4.41 10.41
CA ALA A 361 4.57 4.24 11.36
C ALA A 361 4.91 5.56 12.05
N ALA A 362 5.29 5.53 13.33
CA ALA A 362 5.87 6.69 14.00
C ALA A 362 7.40 6.62 13.87
N VAL A 363 8.00 7.57 13.16
CA VAL A 363 9.45 7.63 12.91
C VAL A 363 10.01 8.88 13.57
N ARG A 364 11.16 8.73 14.24
CA ARG A 364 11.86 9.84 14.87
C ARG A 364 12.44 10.75 13.78
N ASP A 365 12.17 12.05 13.89
CA ASP A 365 12.48 13.02 12.86
C ASP A 365 13.62 13.96 13.27
N ASP A 366 14.48 14.27 12.30
CA ASP A 366 15.55 15.28 12.38
C ASP A 366 15.18 16.57 11.61
N PHE A 367 13.97 16.63 11.04
CA PHE A 367 13.52 17.71 10.14
C PHE A 367 13.21 19.05 10.84
N GLY A 368 13.10 19.07 12.18
CA GLY A 368 12.88 20.27 12.99
C GLY A 368 13.96 20.48 14.04
N ASP A 369 13.92 21.62 14.73
CA ASP A 369 14.84 22.03 15.82
C ASP A 369 14.79 21.15 17.09
N GLY A 370 14.24 19.93 17.01
CA GLY A 370 14.16 19.00 18.12
C GLY A 370 13.81 17.57 17.69
N GLN A 371 14.13 16.61 18.57
CA GLN A 371 13.83 15.18 18.45
C GLN A 371 12.31 14.91 18.52
N GLN A 372 11.57 15.37 17.52
CA GLN A 372 10.13 15.15 17.44
C GLN A 372 9.83 13.86 16.69
N TRP A 373 8.81 13.15 17.16
CA TRP A 373 8.26 12.01 16.44
C TRP A 373 7.37 12.52 15.32
N SER A 374 7.50 11.92 14.14
CA SER A 374 6.69 12.20 12.94
C SER A 374 5.94 10.94 12.54
N LEU A 375 4.78 11.08 11.89
CA LEU A 375 4.05 9.94 11.31
C LEU A 375 4.43 9.76 9.86
N GLU A 376 4.72 8.53 9.46
CA GLU A 376 4.89 8.10 8.08
C GLU A 376 3.67 7.29 7.65
N ALA A 377 3.04 7.72 6.55
CA ALA A 377 1.90 7.05 5.97
C ALA A 377 2.35 5.77 5.24
N GLY A 378 1.65 4.67 5.50
CA GLY A 378 1.78 3.41 4.77
C GLY A 378 0.84 3.33 3.56
N ALA A 379 0.87 2.20 2.87
CA ALA A 379 0.24 2.01 1.57
C ALA A 379 -1.26 2.36 1.53
N LEU A 380 -2.05 1.99 2.55
CA LEU A 380 -3.49 2.26 2.58
C LEU A 380 -3.83 3.74 2.79
N VAL A 381 -2.99 4.46 3.54
CA VAL A 381 -3.16 5.90 3.77
C VAL A 381 -2.74 6.68 2.52
N LEU A 382 -1.65 6.27 1.88
CA LEU A 382 -1.19 6.84 0.61
C LEU A 382 -2.20 6.62 -0.53
N ALA A 383 -2.97 5.53 -0.48
CA ALA A 383 -4.01 5.21 -1.46
C ALA A 383 -5.39 5.84 -1.16
N ASP A 384 -5.52 6.80 -0.23
CA ASP A 384 -6.81 7.42 0.11
C ASP A 384 -7.55 7.96 -1.15
N GLN A 385 -8.82 7.57 -1.30
CA GLN A 385 -9.70 7.81 -2.47
C GLN A 385 -9.27 7.14 -3.79
N GLY A 386 -8.27 6.26 -3.75
CA GLY A 386 -7.77 5.48 -4.87
C GLY A 386 -7.89 3.96 -4.66
N VAL A 387 -6.92 3.22 -5.19
CA VAL A 387 -6.89 1.75 -5.12
C VAL A 387 -5.59 1.26 -4.48
N ALA A 388 -5.71 0.48 -3.41
CA ALA A 388 -4.59 -0.26 -2.84
C ALA A 388 -4.56 -1.67 -3.44
N ALA A 389 -3.54 -1.96 -4.24
CA ALA A 389 -3.30 -3.29 -4.80
C ALA A 389 -2.31 -4.04 -3.91
N VAL A 390 -2.76 -5.12 -3.26
CA VAL A 390 -1.94 -5.90 -2.32
C VAL A 390 -1.79 -7.32 -2.82
N ASP A 391 -0.57 -7.72 -3.16
CA ASP A 391 -0.25 -9.08 -3.61
C ASP A 391 0.26 -9.97 -2.45
N GLU A 392 0.09 -11.28 -2.55
CA GLU A 392 0.51 -12.29 -1.55
C GLU A 392 -0.02 -12.02 -0.11
N LEU A 393 -1.32 -11.77 0.02
CA LEU A 393 -1.99 -11.57 1.32
C LEU A 393 -1.97 -12.82 2.25
N ASP A 394 -1.61 -13.98 1.72
CA ASP A 394 -1.76 -15.32 2.33
C ASP A 394 -0.59 -15.79 3.21
N LYS A 395 0.57 -15.12 3.23
CA LYS A 395 1.80 -15.75 3.77
C LYS A 395 1.93 -15.66 5.29
N MET A 396 1.83 -16.83 5.93
CA MET A 396 2.06 -17.07 7.36
C MET A 396 3.55 -17.19 7.69
N ARG A 397 3.98 -16.63 8.82
CA ARG A 397 5.38 -16.60 9.26
C ARG A 397 5.57 -17.49 10.51
N CYS A 398 5.74 -18.81 10.37
CA CYS A 398 5.83 -19.73 11.53
C CYS A 398 7.19 -20.45 11.68
N VAL A 399 7.50 -20.92 12.89
CA VAL A 399 8.67 -21.75 13.28
C VAL A 399 8.28 -23.17 13.72
N THR A 400 9.19 -24.13 13.76
CA THR A 400 8.88 -25.53 14.19
C THR A 400 8.68 -25.67 15.71
N GLY A 401 7.95 -26.71 16.13
CA GLY A 401 7.58 -26.93 17.55
C GLY A 401 8.72 -27.22 18.54
N ASP A 402 9.86 -27.68 18.05
CA ASP A 402 11.10 -27.87 18.82
C ASP A 402 11.89 -26.56 19.02
N THR A 403 11.44 -25.47 18.40
CA THR A 403 12.05 -24.15 18.57
C THR A 403 12.03 -23.73 20.03
N LEU A 404 13.21 -23.55 20.60
CA LEU A 404 13.45 -23.10 21.96
C LEU A 404 13.22 -21.59 22.07
N VAL A 405 12.16 -21.23 22.78
CA VAL A 405 11.79 -19.85 23.09
C VAL A 405 12.36 -19.48 24.45
N ARG A 406 12.93 -18.27 24.54
CA ARG A 406 13.48 -17.74 25.79
C ARG A 406 12.41 -16.99 26.59
N THR A 407 11.87 -17.62 27.62
CA THR A 407 10.89 -17.05 28.54
C THR A 407 11.57 -16.41 29.77
N ALA A 408 10.77 -15.79 30.66
CA ALA A 408 11.27 -15.25 31.91
C ALA A 408 11.82 -16.32 32.89
N ASP A 409 11.28 -17.54 32.81
CA ASP A 409 11.55 -18.64 33.76
C ASP A 409 12.52 -19.70 33.21
N GLY A 410 12.86 -19.63 31.92
CA GLY A 410 13.79 -20.57 31.31
C GLY A 410 13.81 -20.52 29.79
N ILE A 411 14.38 -21.57 29.19
CA ILE A 411 14.28 -21.83 27.76
C ILE A 411 13.39 -23.05 27.64
N ILE A 412 12.27 -22.92 26.92
CA ILE A 412 11.30 -24.00 26.71
C ILE A 412 10.99 -24.13 25.21
N PRO A 413 10.70 -25.34 24.71
CA PRO A 413 10.18 -25.50 23.36
C PRO A 413 8.85 -24.74 23.18
N ILE A 414 8.64 -24.14 22.01
CA ILE A 414 7.43 -23.37 21.70
C ILE A 414 6.17 -24.24 21.76
N ARG A 415 6.28 -25.55 21.46
CA ARG A 415 5.19 -26.52 21.67
C ARG A 415 4.78 -26.63 23.14
N GLU A 416 5.74 -26.74 24.05
CA GLU A 416 5.44 -26.78 25.50
C GLU A 416 4.85 -25.46 26.00
N LEU A 417 5.29 -24.34 25.41
CA LEU A 417 4.72 -23.01 25.68
C LEU A 417 3.25 -22.94 25.22
N ALA A 418 2.93 -23.47 24.04
CA ALA A 418 1.56 -23.57 23.55
C ALA A 418 0.71 -24.49 24.43
N ASP A 419 1.24 -25.62 24.88
CA ASP A 419 0.52 -26.53 25.77
C ASP A 419 0.23 -25.87 27.13
N ASP A 420 1.20 -25.17 27.73
CA ASP A 420 0.99 -24.45 29.01
C ASP A 420 0.02 -23.27 28.86
N ALA A 421 0.10 -22.55 27.74
CA ALA A 421 -0.84 -21.52 27.35
C ALA A 421 -2.28 -22.08 27.27
N SER A 422 -2.46 -23.26 26.67
CA SER A 422 -3.78 -23.87 26.49
C SER A 422 -4.47 -24.28 27.81
N LEU A 423 -3.69 -24.49 28.88
CA LEU A 423 -4.23 -24.84 30.19
C LEU A 423 -4.91 -23.64 30.89
N HIS A 424 -4.50 -22.41 30.56
CA HIS A 424 -4.90 -21.21 31.28
C HIS A 424 -5.53 -20.12 30.39
N GLY A 425 -5.34 -20.19 29.07
CA GLY A 425 -5.84 -19.25 28.08
C GLY A 425 -7.11 -19.74 27.37
N ASP A 426 -7.79 -18.81 26.70
CA ASP A 426 -8.94 -19.10 25.85
C ASP A 426 -8.45 -19.67 24.52
N THR A 427 -8.82 -20.92 24.22
CA THR A 427 -8.40 -21.61 23.00
C THR A 427 -9.48 -21.48 21.92
N GLU A 428 -9.09 -20.87 20.79
CA GLU A 428 -9.86 -20.77 19.56
C GLU A 428 -9.33 -21.82 18.57
N ASN A 429 -10.11 -22.87 18.30
CA ASN A 429 -9.70 -23.90 17.35
C ASN A 429 -10.03 -23.46 15.91
N HIS A 430 -9.08 -23.70 15.01
CA HIS A 430 -9.23 -23.53 13.56
C HIS A 430 -9.06 -24.88 12.87
N ARG A 431 -9.36 -24.97 11.57
CA ARG A 431 -9.26 -26.27 10.85
C ARG A 431 -7.83 -26.77 10.67
N ASN A 432 -6.86 -25.85 10.69
CA ASN A 432 -5.44 -26.14 10.49
C ASN A 432 -4.61 -25.80 11.73
N GLY A 433 -5.20 -25.87 12.93
CA GLY A 433 -4.50 -25.59 14.19
C GLY A 433 -5.35 -24.87 15.25
N ARG A 434 -4.74 -24.10 16.14
CA ARG A 434 -5.43 -23.38 17.23
C ARG A 434 -4.71 -22.08 17.60
N THR A 435 -5.47 -21.06 17.99
CA THR A 435 -4.96 -19.83 18.58
C THR A 435 -5.31 -19.80 20.07
N ILE A 436 -4.35 -19.51 20.93
CA ILE A 436 -4.54 -19.47 22.38
C ILE A 436 -4.32 -18.04 22.86
N ARG A 437 -5.35 -17.40 23.42
CA ARG A 437 -5.34 -16.00 23.87
C ARG A 437 -5.42 -15.91 25.39
N GLY A 438 -5.01 -14.77 25.95
CA GLY A 438 -5.11 -14.52 27.40
C GLY A 438 -4.07 -15.30 28.20
N THR A 439 -2.87 -15.46 27.64
CA THR A 439 -1.77 -16.17 28.31
C THR A 439 -1.03 -15.24 29.28
N ASN A 440 -0.64 -15.74 30.45
CA ASN A 440 0.23 -15.01 31.39
C ASN A 440 1.70 -15.41 31.17
N ILE A 441 2.16 -15.39 29.92
CA ILE A 441 3.52 -15.81 29.55
C ILE A 441 4.32 -14.58 29.12
N ASP A 442 5.52 -14.42 29.66
CA ASP A 442 6.46 -13.37 29.28
C ASP A 442 7.65 -13.97 28.50
N VAL A 443 7.95 -13.38 27.33
CA VAL A 443 9.09 -13.73 26.49
C VAL A 443 10.10 -12.57 26.40
N LEU A 444 11.34 -12.93 26.10
CA LEU A 444 12.41 -11.98 25.82
C LEU A 444 12.33 -11.49 24.36
N THR A 445 12.32 -10.17 24.21
CA THR A 445 12.19 -9.47 22.93
C THR A 445 13.29 -8.44 22.78
N ALA A 446 13.61 -8.08 21.55
CA ALA A 446 14.56 -7.07 21.18
C ALA A 446 13.88 -5.72 20.91
N THR A 447 14.34 -4.64 21.53
CA THR A 447 13.97 -3.27 21.14
C THR A 447 14.82 -2.76 19.99
N ASP A 448 14.41 -1.66 19.37
CA ASP A 448 15.16 -0.98 18.30
C ASP A 448 16.56 -0.51 18.76
N ASP A 449 16.74 -0.19 20.04
CA ASP A 449 18.03 0.16 20.65
C ASP A 449 18.95 -1.04 20.95
N ASP A 450 18.72 -2.21 20.31
CA ASP A 450 19.46 -3.46 20.52
C ASP A 450 19.48 -3.94 22.00
N ARG A 451 18.40 -3.70 22.75
CA ARG A 451 18.25 -4.13 24.16
C ARG A 451 17.22 -5.22 24.29
N LEU A 452 17.48 -6.12 25.24
CA LEU A 452 16.55 -7.21 25.53
C LEU A 452 15.58 -6.81 26.64
N VAL A 453 14.29 -6.81 26.33
CA VAL A 453 13.19 -6.47 27.25
C VAL A 453 12.17 -7.60 27.34
N ARG A 454 11.51 -7.71 28.50
CA ARG A 454 10.44 -8.66 28.73
C ARG A 454 9.12 -8.10 28.25
N ARG A 455 8.36 -8.91 27.51
CA ARG A 455 7.01 -8.58 27.03
C ARG A 455 6.08 -9.77 27.19
N SER A 456 4.82 -9.48 27.43
CA SER A 456 3.76 -10.47 27.54
C SER A 456 3.36 -10.96 26.15
N VAL A 457 3.11 -12.27 26.05
CA VAL A 457 2.55 -12.93 24.88
C VAL A 457 1.03 -12.74 24.88
N ASP A 458 0.53 -12.04 23.87
CA ASP A 458 -0.89 -11.78 23.69
C ASP A 458 -1.62 -13.01 23.13
N ALA A 459 -0.97 -13.74 22.22
CA ALA A 459 -1.49 -14.99 21.66
C ALA A 459 -0.38 -15.96 21.24
N VAL A 460 -0.66 -17.26 21.37
CA VAL A 460 0.16 -18.35 20.81
C VAL A 460 -0.60 -18.96 19.65
N HIS A 461 0.02 -19.03 18.48
CA HIS A 461 -0.57 -19.63 17.30
C HIS A 461 0.09 -20.98 17.04
N GLU A 462 -0.73 -22.00 16.80
CA GLU A 462 -0.32 -23.34 16.40
C GLU A 462 -1.02 -23.65 15.07
N TYR A 463 -0.27 -24.09 14.07
CA TYR A 463 -0.75 -24.42 12.75
C TYR A 463 -0.17 -25.75 12.25
N ASP A 464 -0.85 -26.44 11.34
CA ASP A 464 -0.33 -27.64 10.69
C ASP A 464 0.96 -27.33 9.93
N ALA A 465 1.97 -28.18 10.07
CA ALA A 465 3.26 -27.94 9.46
C ALA A 465 3.26 -28.21 7.94
N PRO A 466 3.85 -27.33 7.11
CA PRO A 466 3.92 -27.55 5.66
C PRO A 466 4.92 -28.66 5.30
N ASN A 467 4.79 -29.21 4.09
CA ASN A 467 5.65 -30.30 3.58
C ASN A 467 7.13 -29.91 3.39
N ARG A 468 7.45 -28.60 3.35
CA ARG A 468 8.82 -28.10 3.15
C ARG A 468 9.11 -27.00 4.14
N LEU A 469 10.23 -27.13 4.84
CA LEU A 469 10.73 -26.18 5.82
C LEU A 469 12.15 -25.74 5.44
N TRP A 470 12.56 -24.58 5.93
CA TRP A 470 13.89 -24.04 5.73
C TRP A 470 14.65 -24.09 7.04
N GLU A 471 15.78 -24.78 7.01
CA GLU A 471 16.71 -24.89 8.12
C GLU A 471 17.86 -23.91 7.93
N ILE A 472 18.03 -23.00 8.88
CA ILE A 472 19.09 -22.01 8.93
C ILE A 472 20.05 -22.37 10.05
N THR A 473 21.32 -22.58 9.71
CA THR A 473 22.40 -22.85 10.65
C THR A 473 23.36 -21.67 10.67
N LEU A 474 23.64 -21.13 11.85
CA LEU A 474 24.63 -20.07 12.06
C LEU A 474 26.01 -20.66 12.42
N GLU A 475 27.08 -19.89 12.18
CA GLU A 475 28.46 -20.27 12.58
C GLU A 475 28.61 -20.50 14.09
N SER A 476 27.70 -19.95 14.89
CA SER A 476 27.63 -20.21 16.33
C SER A 476 27.24 -21.64 16.67
N GLY A 477 26.71 -22.41 15.71
CA GLY A 477 26.08 -23.72 15.90
C GLY A 477 24.60 -23.64 16.27
N ALA A 478 24.02 -22.44 16.33
CA ALA A 478 22.58 -22.27 16.48
C ALA A 478 21.85 -22.62 15.18
N GLN A 479 20.74 -23.34 15.29
CA GLN A 479 19.96 -23.83 14.16
C GLN A 479 18.49 -23.49 14.39
N LEU A 480 17.81 -22.94 13.38
CA LEU A 480 16.38 -22.66 13.43
C LEU A 480 15.72 -23.20 12.17
N THR A 481 14.65 -23.97 12.34
CA THR A 481 13.83 -24.49 11.25
C THR A 481 12.53 -23.71 11.23
N ALA A 482 12.22 -23.13 10.08
CA ALA A 482 11.07 -22.26 9.92
C ALA A 482 10.41 -22.42 8.55
N THR A 483 9.22 -21.87 8.42
CA THR A 483 8.55 -21.73 7.12
C THR A 483 9.39 -20.82 6.19
N PRO A 484 9.34 -21.03 4.85
CA PRO A 484 10.17 -20.28 3.90
C PRO A 484 10.05 -18.75 4.02
N ASP A 485 8.88 -18.25 4.43
CA ASP A 485 8.58 -16.83 4.54
C ASP A 485 8.85 -16.26 5.95
N HIS A 486 9.31 -17.08 6.91
CA HIS A 486 9.58 -16.61 8.27
C HIS A 486 10.74 -15.59 8.30
N PRO A 487 10.55 -14.39 8.89
CA PRO A 487 11.52 -13.29 8.85
C PRO A 487 12.60 -13.40 9.92
N PHE A 488 13.84 -13.20 9.50
CA PHE A 488 15.02 -13.06 10.34
C PHE A 488 15.51 -11.62 10.32
N PHE A 489 15.97 -11.13 11.46
CA PHE A 489 16.66 -9.86 11.49
C PHE A 489 18.11 -10.04 11.05
N VAL A 490 18.50 -9.34 10.00
CA VAL A 490 19.85 -9.34 9.44
C VAL A 490 20.51 -7.97 9.52
N LEU A 491 21.85 -7.93 9.54
CA LEU A 491 22.62 -6.70 9.41
C LEU A 491 22.94 -6.45 7.94
N GLN A 492 22.33 -5.42 7.36
CA GLN A 492 22.61 -4.93 6.02
C GLN A 492 23.03 -3.46 6.10
N ASP A 493 24.19 -3.12 5.53
CA ASP A 493 24.74 -1.75 5.52
C ASP A 493 24.89 -1.06 6.89
N GLY A 494 25.04 -1.86 7.96
CA GLY A 494 25.20 -1.35 9.34
C GLY A 494 23.88 -1.07 10.06
N GLU A 495 22.75 -1.33 9.42
CA GLU A 495 21.40 -1.23 10.00
C GLU A 495 20.71 -2.60 10.03
N ARG A 496 19.75 -2.76 10.93
CA ARG A 496 18.97 -3.99 11.09
C ARG A 496 17.83 -4.00 10.08
N ALA A 497 17.79 -5.03 9.25
CA ALA A 497 16.77 -5.27 8.22
C ALA A 497 16.11 -6.64 8.41
N GLU A 498 14.99 -6.89 7.75
CA GLU A 498 14.31 -8.20 7.76
C GLU A 498 14.62 -8.97 6.47
N THR A 499 14.81 -10.28 6.57
CA THR A 499 15.00 -11.17 5.43
C THR A 499 14.33 -12.52 5.71
N SER A 500 13.56 -13.03 4.76
CA SER A 500 12.86 -14.32 4.89
C SER A 500 13.82 -15.51 4.89
N ALA A 501 13.46 -16.60 5.55
CA ALA A 501 14.21 -17.86 5.61
C ALA A 501 14.73 -18.35 4.24
N GLN A 502 13.88 -18.27 3.19
CA GLN A 502 14.23 -18.69 1.83
C GLN A 502 15.22 -17.78 1.09
N SER A 503 15.30 -16.52 1.51
CA SER A 503 16.13 -15.48 0.88
C SER A 503 17.48 -15.32 1.58
N LEU A 504 17.66 -15.97 2.74
CA LEU A 504 18.92 -16.00 3.45
C LEU A 504 19.96 -16.82 2.69
N THR A 505 21.14 -16.24 2.55
CA THR A 505 22.29 -16.86 1.91
C THR A 505 23.42 -17.09 2.93
N PRO A 506 24.24 -18.14 2.74
CA PRO A 506 25.44 -18.33 3.54
C PRO A 506 26.33 -17.06 3.49
N GLY A 507 26.67 -16.52 4.65
CA GLY A 507 27.42 -15.27 4.81
C GLY A 507 26.60 -14.06 5.30
N ASP A 508 25.27 -14.13 5.27
CA ASP A 508 24.41 -13.10 5.85
C ASP A 508 24.55 -13.05 7.38
N TRP A 509 24.42 -11.86 7.96
CA TRP A 509 24.61 -11.63 9.40
C TRP A 509 23.26 -11.57 10.11
N VAL A 510 22.89 -12.59 10.89
CA VAL A 510 21.63 -12.66 11.64
C VAL A 510 21.80 -12.16 13.07
N ALA A 511 20.81 -11.42 13.58
CA ALA A 511 20.78 -10.89 14.94
C ALA A 511 20.63 -12.01 15.99
N VAL A 512 21.50 -11.99 17.00
CA VAL A 512 21.55 -12.96 18.10
C VAL A 512 21.74 -12.23 19.44
N PRO A 513 21.21 -12.71 20.56
CA PRO A 513 21.43 -12.11 21.87
C PRO A 513 22.87 -12.36 22.35
N ASP A 514 23.45 -11.36 23.01
CA ASP A 514 24.82 -11.42 23.54
C ASP A 514 25.00 -12.53 24.59
N GLY A 515 26.08 -13.30 24.44
CA GLY A 515 26.37 -14.45 25.29
C GLY A 515 25.63 -15.74 24.92
N SER A 516 24.98 -15.81 23.76
CA SER A 516 24.48 -17.05 23.17
C SER A 516 25.66 -17.97 22.81
N ARG A 517 25.95 -18.96 23.66
CA ARG A 517 26.62 -20.18 23.23
C ARG A 517 25.57 -21.15 22.71
N ALA A 518 25.90 -21.91 21.66
CA ALA A 518 25.06 -22.98 21.14
C ALA A 518 24.46 -23.80 22.27
N VAL A 519 23.13 -23.81 22.34
CA VAL A 519 22.38 -24.75 23.16
C VAL A 519 22.16 -25.96 22.28
N THR A 520 23.14 -26.86 22.26
CA THR A 520 22.95 -28.20 21.70
C THR A 520 22.53 -29.14 22.83
N ASP A 521 21.77 -30.16 22.44
CA ASP A 521 21.16 -31.29 23.17
C ASP A 521 22.00 -32.07 24.22
N GLY A 522 23.17 -31.59 24.65
CA GLY A 522 24.10 -32.34 25.50
C GLY A 522 24.75 -31.56 26.65
N GLY A 523 24.08 -31.54 27.82
CA GLY A 523 24.69 -31.48 29.16
C GLY A 523 25.49 -30.22 29.57
N THR A 524 24.99 -29.52 30.60
CA THR A 524 25.68 -28.39 31.25
C THR A 524 26.83 -28.83 32.16
N VAL A 525 28.02 -28.24 31.99
CA VAL A 525 29.08 -28.23 33.02
C VAL A 525 29.20 -26.81 33.58
N PRO A 526 29.04 -26.56 34.89
CA PRO A 526 29.22 -25.23 35.45
C PRO A 526 30.70 -24.97 35.71
N HIS A 527 31.22 -23.84 35.20
CA HIS A 527 32.42 -23.24 35.75
C HIS A 527 32.07 -22.00 36.57
N THR A 528 32.37 -22.08 37.86
CA THR A 528 32.44 -20.97 38.82
C THR A 528 33.66 -20.09 38.52
N ALA A 529 33.49 -18.76 38.45
CA ALA A 529 34.22 -17.76 39.27
C ALA A 529 34.16 -16.31 38.71
N THR A 530 33.50 -15.44 39.49
CA THR A 530 33.86 -14.05 39.92
C THR A 530 34.18 -12.88 38.96
N ALA A 531 33.47 -11.77 39.29
CA ALA A 531 33.83 -10.34 39.28
C ALA A 531 33.19 -9.46 38.17
N PRO A 532 32.80 -8.20 38.50
CA PRO A 532 31.82 -7.44 37.75
C PRO A 532 32.48 -6.72 36.57
N ILE A 533 31.89 -6.87 35.39
CA ILE A 533 32.26 -6.13 34.19
C ILE A 533 31.05 -5.27 33.82
N GLN A 534 31.32 -4.00 33.47
CA GLN A 534 30.35 -3.02 32.99
C GLN A 534 29.35 -3.66 32.02
N LYS A 535 28.06 -3.38 32.21
CA LYS A 535 27.02 -3.76 31.23
C LYS A 535 27.43 -3.21 29.86
N PRO A 536 27.44 -4.04 28.79
CA PRO A 536 27.57 -3.52 27.43
C PRO A 536 26.37 -2.58 27.15
N GLU A 537 26.56 -1.59 26.27
CA GLU A 537 25.50 -0.64 25.90
C GLU A 537 24.40 -1.28 25.02
N ARG A 538 24.65 -2.49 24.48
CA ARG A 538 23.78 -3.30 23.62
C ARG A 538 23.77 -4.76 24.10
N ASP A 539 22.64 -5.44 23.95
CA ASP A 539 22.42 -6.86 24.33
C ASP A 539 22.27 -7.78 23.09
N ILE A 540 22.39 -7.24 21.88
CA ILE A 540 22.27 -7.96 20.60
C ILE A 540 23.58 -7.82 19.82
N SER A 541 24.07 -8.95 19.32
CA SER A 541 25.16 -9.06 18.34
C SER A 541 24.68 -9.74 17.07
N TYR A 542 25.59 -9.95 16.11
CA TYR A 542 25.27 -10.57 14.83
C TYR A 542 26.18 -11.77 14.57
N CYS A 543 25.60 -12.85 14.06
CA CYS A 543 26.30 -14.08 13.73
C CYS A 543 26.04 -14.46 12.27
N ARG A 544 27.05 -15.00 11.58
CA ARG A 544 26.94 -15.34 10.16
C ARG A 544 26.15 -16.63 9.96
N VAL A 545 25.37 -16.68 8.89
CA VAL A 545 24.75 -17.89 8.38
C VAL A 545 25.82 -18.80 7.77
N GLU A 546 25.95 -20.02 8.29
CA GLU A 546 26.85 -21.05 7.76
C GLU A 546 26.17 -21.80 6.61
N THR A 547 24.93 -22.24 6.81
CA THR A 547 24.16 -22.95 5.77
C THR A 547 22.67 -22.64 5.82
N THR A 548 22.05 -22.58 4.65
CA THR A 548 20.59 -22.62 4.47
C THR A 548 20.22 -23.85 3.65
N ARG A 549 19.24 -24.64 4.11
CA ARG A 549 18.81 -25.88 3.44
C ARG A 549 17.30 -26.03 3.46
N VAL A 550 16.76 -26.58 2.39
CA VAL A 550 15.36 -27.01 2.32
C VAL A 550 15.27 -28.41 2.90
N VAL A 551 14.40 -28.60 3.88
CA VAL A 551 14.11 -29.87 4.53
C VAL A 551 12.70 -30.31 4.15
N GLU A 552 12.54 -31.54 3.67
CA GLU A 552 11.21 -32.13 3.55
C GLU A 552 10.70 -32.48 4.95
N ASN A 553 9.53 -31.96 5.29
CA ASN A 553 8.97 -32.15 6.61
C ASN A 553 8.25 -33.50 6.70
N HIS A 554 8.88 -34.44 7.40
CA HIS A 554 8.30 -35.75 7.76
C HIS A 554 8.16 -35.91 9.29
N GLU A 555 8.56 -34.90 10.06
CA GLU A 555 8.84 -35.00 11.51
C GLU A 555 7.97 -34.06 12.36
N TYR A 556 7.57 -32.91 11.83
CA TYR A 556 6.75 -31.95 12.55
C TYR A 556 5.30 -32.02 12.09
N GLU A 557 4.39 -32.26 13.03
CA GLU A 557 2.94 -32.20 12.81
C GLU A 557 2.43 -30.74 12.78
N ALA A 558 3.06 -29.85 13.56
CA ALA A 558 2.66 -28.45 13.70
C ALA A 558 3.85 -27.46 13.72
N VAL A 559 3.61 -26.25 13.22
CA VAL A 559 4.44 -25.04 13.32
C VAL A 559 3.73 -23.99 14.20
N TYR A 560 4.50 -23.10 14.80
CA TYR A 560 4.04 -22.19 15.84
C TYR A 560 4.49 -20.75 15.56
N ASP A 561 3.73 -19.77 16.05
CA ASP A 561 4.13 -18.34 16.10
C ASP A 561 3.64 -17.70 17.42
N LEU A 562 4.26 -16.59 17.83
CA LEU A 562 3.98 -15.92 19.11
C LEU A 562 3.65 -14.45 18.94
N THR A 563 2.40 -14.07 19.15
CA THR A 563 1.97 -12.66 19.20
C THR A 563 2.48 -12.01 20.48
N VAL A 564 3.44 -11.09 20.36
CA VAL A 564 4.07 -10.40 21.51
C VAL A 564 3.82 -8.89 21.50
N ALA A 565 3.26 -8.38 22.60
CA ALA A 565 2.87 -6.99 22.74
C ALA A 565 4.03 -6.00 22.56
N GLY A 566 3.92 -5.14 21.56
CA GLY A 566 4.67 -3.89 21.40
C GLY A 566 6.03 -3.97 20.68
N THR A 567 6.79 -5.06 20.83
CA THR A 567 8.06 -5.26 20.09
C THR A 567 7.93 -6.22 18.91
N HIS A 568 6.84 -7.01 18.87
CA HIS A 568 6.48 -7.92 17.76
C HIS A 568 7.64 -8.82 17.30
N ASN A 569 8.49 -9.27 18.23
CA ASN A 569 9.59 -10.17 17.97
C ASN A 569 9.88 -11.03 19.21
N PHE A 570 10.57 -12.14 19.04
CA PHE A 570 11.01 -13.00 20.14
C PHE A 570 12.32 -13.71 19.82
N ILE A 571 12.92 -14.35 20.83
CA ILE A 571 14.15 -15.13 20.66
C ILE A 571 13.81 -16.60 20.42
N ALA A 572 14.18 -17.12 19.24
CA ALA A 572 13.98 -18.49 18.78
C ALA A 572 15.34 -19.17 18.52
N ASN A 573 15.66 -20.26 19.24
CA ASN A 573 16.95 -20.98 19.14
C ASN A 573 18.20 -20.07 19.21
N GLY A 574 18.11 -18.98 19.98
CA GLY A 574 19.20 -18.01 20.09
C GLY A 574 19.33 -17.04 18.90
N MET A 575 18.32 -16.96 18.05
CA MET A 575 18.18 -15.96 16.97
C MET A 575 17.01 -15.03 17.29
N VAL A 576 17.09 -13.77 16.87
CA VAL A 576 15.96 -12.83 17.00
C VAL A 576 15.11 -12.93 15.74
N VAL A 577 13.85 -13.30 15.90
CA VAL A 577 12.89 -13.46 14.79
C VAL A 577 11.70 -12.51 14.97
N HIS A 578 11.15 -12.03 13.85
CA HIS A 578 9.98 -11.14 13.87
C HIS A 578 8.69 -11.98 13.88
N ASN A 579 7.74 -11.60 14.71
CA ASN A 579 6.42 -12.24 14.81
C ASN A 579 5.39 -11.50 13.94
N SER A 580 4.47 -12.23 13.31
CA SER A 580 3.37 -11.63 12.55
C SER A 580 2.24 -11.14 13.45
N GLU A 581 2.14 -9.82 13.65
CA GLU A 581 0.89 -9.18 14.13
C GLU A 581 0.08 -8.55 12.98
N ASP A 582 0.36 -8.96 11.74
CA ASP A 582 0.23 -8.08 10.58
C ASP A 582 -1.21 -7.86 10.05
N ARG A 583 -2.22 -8.56 10.58
CA ARG A 583 -3.59 -8.55 10.03
C ARG A 583 -4.58 -7.67 10.79
N SER A 584 -4.29 -7.30 12.05
CA SER A 584 -5.22 -6.53 12.89
C SER A 584 -5.50 -5.11 12.37
N ALA A 585 -4.45 -4.44 11.89
CA ALA A 585 -4.51 -3.06 11.43
C ALA A 585 -5.31 -2.90 10.13
N MET A 586 -5.41 -3.95 9.31
CA MET A 586 -6.26 -3.95 8.11
C MET A 586 -7.76 -4.00 8.47
N HIS A 587 -8.15 -4.58 9.61
CA HIS A 587 -9.55 -4.58 10.03
C HIS A 587 -10.07 -3.17 10.32
N GLU A 588 -9.25 -2.29 10.86
CA GLU A 588 -9.70 -0.92 11.11
C GLU A 588 -9.87 -0.17 9.77
N ALA A 589 -8.84 -0.22 8.93
CA ALA A 589 -8.81 0.43 7.62
C ALA A 589 -9.97 -0.03 6.72
N LEU A 590 -10.23 -1.34 6.63
CA LEU A 590 -11.27 -1.88 5.73
C LEU A 590 -12.69 -1.70 6.27
N GLU A 591 -12.90 -1.51 7.59
CA GLU A 591 -14.25 -1.26 8.11
C GLU A 591 -14.56 0.22 8.16
N GLN A 592 -13.67 0.97 8.83
CA GLN A 592 -13.91 2.34 9.24
C GLN A 592 -13.38 3.34 8.20
N GLN A 593 -12.56 2.88 7.23
CA GLN A 593 -11.83 3.74 6.29
C GLN A 593 -10.95 4.78 7.01
N GLU A 594 -10.54 4.46 8.23
CA GLU A 594 -9.73 5.29 9.12
C GLU A 594 -8.78 4.37 9.91
N ILE A 595 -7.60 4.87 10.24
CA ILE A 595 -6.57 4.17 11.01
C ILE A 595 -6.20 5.08 12.17
N SER A 596 -6.47 4.65 13.40
CA SER A 596 -6.08 5.36 14.60
C SER A 596 -4.68 4.95 15.04
N VAL A 597 -3.76 5.91 15.08
CA VAL A 597 -2.39 5.70 15.56
C VAL A 597 -2.22 6.42 16.88
N SER A 598 -1.92 5.65 17.93
CA SER A 598 -1.57 6.16 19.25
C SER A 598 -0.16 5.67 19.62
N LYS A 599 0.87 6.28 19.05
CA LYS A 599 2.29 5.88 19.24
C LYS A 599 3.16 7.10 19.56
N ALA A 600 4.14 6.91 20.43
CA ALA A 600 5.12 7.94 20.81
C ALA A 600 4.53 9.31 21.23
N GLY A 601 3.35 9.29 21.86
CA GLY A 601 2.64 10.51 22.28
C GLY A 601 1.87 11.23 21.17
N ILE A 602 1.87 10.68 19.95
CA ILE A 602 1.04 11.13 18.84
C ILE A 602 -0.25 10.30 18.85
N ASN A 603 -1.37 10.97 19.06
CA ASN A 603 -2.71 10.41 18.87
C ASN A 603 -3.31 11.08 17.63
N ALA A 604 -3.34 10.36 16.52
CA ALA A 604 -3.87 10.86 15.25
C ALA A 604 -4.73 9.80 14.57
N THR A 605 -5.75 10.24 13.86
CA THR A 605 -6.57 9.38 13.01
C THR A 605 -6.28 9.73 11.55
N LEU A 606 -5.75 8.77 10.81
CA LEU A 606 -5.44 8.89 9.39
C LEU A 606 -6.59 8.31 8.57
N LYS A 607 -7.00 8.99 7.50
CA LYS A 607 -8.03 8.48 6.59
C LYS A 607 -7.42 7.48 5.63
N SER A 608 -8.16 6.42 5.32
CA SER A 608 -7.78 5.34 4.40
C SER A 608 -8.99 4.90 3.56
N ARG A 609 -9.67 5.87 2.94
CA ARG A 609 -10.87 5.68 2.10
C ARG A 609 -10.48 5.12 0.73
N CYS A 610 -9.79 3.99 0.71
CA CYS A 610 -9.30 3.34 -0.49
C CYS A 610 -10.12 2.09 -0.81
N SER A 611 -10.22 1.74 -2.09
CA SER A 611 -10.67 0.42 -2.52
C SER A 611 -9.50 -0.57 -2.42
N LEU A 612 -9.75 -1.78 -1.91
CA LEU A 612 -8.71 -2.80 -1.77
C LEU A 612 -8.86 -3.83 -2.89
N LEU A 613 -7.80 -4.03 -3.67
CA LEU A 613 -7.69 -5.14 -4.61
C LEU A 613 -6.60 -6.09 -4.11
N GLY A 614 -7.03 -7.19 -3.52
CA GLY A 614 -6.14 -8.20 -2.96
C GLY A 614 -5.88 -9.34 -3.93
N ALA A 615 -4.66 -9.88 -3.92
CA ALA A 615 -4.34 -11.19 -4.47
C ALA A 615 -3.78 -12.11 -3.38
N ALA A 616 -4.23 -13.35 -3.37
CA ALA A 616 -3.78 -14.39 -2.44
C ALA A 616 -3.57 -15.72 -3.18
N ASN A 617 -2.77 -16.60 -2.59
CA ASN A 617 -2.60 -17.98 -3.03
C ASN A 617 -3.28 -18.95 -2.04
N PRO A 618 -3.67 -20.16 -2.48
CA PRO A 618 -4.13 -21.21 -1.59
C PRO A 618 -2.99 -21.69 -0.67
N LYS A 619 -3.35 -22.23 0.49
CA LYS A 619 -2.43 -22.68 1.56
C LYS A 619 -1.26 -23.53 1.07
N TYR A 620 -1.50 -24.45 0.15
CA TYR A 620 -0.50 -25.39 -0.35
C TYR A 620 0.06 -25.00 -1.72
N GLY A 621 -0.14 -23.75 -2.12
CA GLY A 621 0.32 -23.21 -3.39
C GLY A 621 -0.54 -23.59 -4.58
N ARG A 622 -1.26 -24.72 -4.58
CA ARG A 622 -2.29 -25.03 -5.57
C ARG A 622 -3.59 -25.45 -4.90
N PHE A 623 -4.70 -25.24 -5.58
CA PHE A 623 -5.99 -25.78 -5.15
C PHE A 623 -6.00 -27.31 -5.28
N ASP A 624 -6.46 -27.97 -4.22
CA ASP A 624 -6.80 -29.38 -4.22
C ASP A 624 -8.24 -29.53 -4.72
N GLU A 625 -8.43 -30.29 -5.80
CA GLU A 625 -9.74 -30.55 -6.41
C GLU A 625 -10.62 -31.46 -5.54
N PHE A 626 -10.04 -32.16 -4.56
CA PHE A 626 -10.75 -33.03 -3.64
C PHE A 626 -11.08 -32.34 -2.32
N GLU A 627 -10.82 -31.05 -2.16
CA GLU A 627 -11.14 -30.29 -0.95
C GLU A 627 -11.95 -29.02 -1.25
N ALA A 628 -12.72 -28.59 -0.27
CA ALA A 628 -13.46 -27.33 -0.34
C ALA A 628 -12.50 -26.13 -0.43
N ILE A 629 -12.70 -25.26 -1.42
CA ILE A 629 -11.90 -24.03 -1.61
C ILE A 629 -11.89 -23.17 -0.34
N ALA A 630 -13.02 -23.05 0.37
CA ALA A 630 -13.11 -22.28 1.61
C ALA A 630 -12.12 -22.73 2.70
N GLY A 631 -11.76 -24.02 2.77
CA GLY A 631 -10.78 -24.55 3.72
C GLY A 631 -9.33 -24.27 3.32
N GLN A 632 -9.10 -24.06 2.03
CA GLN A 632 -7.78 -23.88 1.41
C GLN A 632 -7.32 -22.42 1.41
N ILE A 633 -8.19 -21.49 1.82
CA ILE A 633 -7.87 -20.06 1.96
C ILE A 633 -7.24 -19.80 3.33
N ASP A 634 -6.07 -19.18 3.36
CA ASP A 634 -5.40 -18.78 4.60
C ASP A 634 -5.78 -17.37 5.07
N LEU A 635 -7.07 -17.13 5.32
CA LEU A 635 -7.56 -15.83 5.80
C LEU A 635 -8.58 -16.02 6.92
N GLU A 636 -8.52 -15.12 7.91
CA GLU A 636 -9.51 -15.11 8.99
C GLU A 636 -10.92 -14.85 8.43
N PRO A 637 -11.98 -15.55 8.92
CA PRO A 637 -13.35 -15.33 8.47
C PRO A 637 -13.80 -13.87 8.59
N ALA A 638 -13.29 -13.15 9.60
CA ALA A 638 -13.53 -11.72 9.78
C ALA A 638 -13.01 -10.87 8.60
N LEU A 639 -11.82 -11.17 8.06
CA LEU A 639 -11.26 -10.51 6.87
C LEU A 639 -12.02 -10.90 5.61
N VAL A 640 -12.29 -12.19 5.42
CA VAL A 640 -13.05 -12.72 4.27
C VAL A 640 -14.40 -12.02 4.14
N SER A 641 -15.11 -11.82 5.26
CA SER A 641 -16.42 -11.15 5.29
C SER A 641 -16.42 -9.65 4.94
N ARG A 642 -15.23 -9.03 4.80
CA ARG A 642 -15.07 -7.59 4.49
C ARG A 642 -14.81 -7.33 3.02
N PHE A 643 -14.41 -8.37 2.28
CA PHE A 643 -14.37 -8.34 0.83
C PHE A 643 -15.80 -8.43 0.30
N ASP A 644 -16.14 -7.55 -0.62
CA ASP A 644 -17.45 -7.50 -1.27
C ASP A 644 -17.57 -8.64 -2.29
N ILE A 645 -16.47 -8.96 -3.01
CA ILE A 645 -16.37 -10.08 -3.96
C ILE A 645 -15.06 -10.85 -3.75
N ILE A 646 -15.13 -12.18 -3.86
CA ILE A 646 -13.97 -13.07 -3.84
C ILE A 646 -14.04 -13.97 -5.08
N PHE A 647 -13.03 -13.90 -5.95
CA PHE A 647 -12.93 -14.79 -7.11
C PHE A 647 -11.90 -15.88 -6.87
N THR A 648 -12.18 -17.07 -7.38
CA THR A 648 -11.23 -18.17 -7.37
C THR A 648 -10.74 -18.41 -8.78
N VAL A 649 -9.43 -18.48 -8.96
CA VAL A 649 -8.78 -18.65 -10.25
C VAL A 649 -8.02 -19.96 -10.23
N THR A 650 -8.61 -20.99 -10.82
CA THR A 650 -8.04 -22.34 -10.88
C THR A 650 -7.36 -22.58 -12.22
N ASP A 651 -6.16 -23.17 -12.20
CA ASP A 651 -5.40 -23.57 -13.40
C ASP A 651 -5.80 -25.01 -13.79
N LYS A 652 -6.92 -25.14 -14.50
CA LYS A 652 -7.41 -26.44 -15.00
C LYS A 652 -6.94 -26.65 -16.44
N PRO A 653 -6.21 -27.74 -16.75
CA PRO A 653 -5.73 -27.99 -18.11
C PRO A 653 -6.89 -28.34 -19.05
N ASP A 654 -7.28 -27.41 -19.91
CA ASP A 654 -8.26 -27.61 -20.98
C ASP A 654 -7.58 -27.40 -22.35
N PRO A 655 -7.50 -28.44 -23.21
CA PRO A 655 -6.82 -28.34 -24.50
C PRO A 655 -7.34 -27.24 -25.45
N GLU A 656 -8.62 -26.90 -25.39
CA GLU A 656 -9.21 -25.86 -26.23
C GLU A 656 -8.96 -24.46 -25.66
N GLU A 657 -9.07 -24.29 -24.34
CA GLU A 657 -8.75 -23.01 -23.69
C GLU A 657 -7.24 -22.72 -23.72
N ASP A 658 -6.40 -23.71 -23.41
CA ASP A 658 -4.93 -23.62 -23.46
C ASP A 658 -4.45 -23.21 -24.85
N LYS A 659 -5.09 -23.73 -25.90
CA LYS A 659 -4.76 -23.37 -27.27
C LYS A 659 -5.09 -21.91 -27.58
N LYS A 660 -6.24 -21.41 -27.12
CA LYS A 660 -6.63 -20.01 -27.29
C LYS A 660 -5.71 -19.09 -26.49
N LEU A 661 -5.41 -19.45 -25.24
CA LEU A 661 -4.45 -18.76 -24.39
C LEU A 661 -3.07 -18.68 -25.04
N ALA A 662 -2.55 -19.82 -25.52
CA ALA A 662 -1.25 -19.87 -26.20
C ALA A 662 -1.24 -19.00 -27.46
N GLN A 663 -2.31 -19.04 -28.27
CA GLN A 663 -2.44 -18.21 -29.45
C GLN A 663 -2.47 -16.71 -29.09
N HIS A 664 -3.18 -16.34 -28.02
CA HIS A 664 -3.23 -14.97 -27.50
C HIS A 664 -1.86 -14.46 -27.05
N ILE A 665 -1.13 -15.27 -26.27
CA ILE A 665 0.22 -14.92 -25.78
C ILE A 665 1.20 -14.76 -26.94
N ILE A 666 1.15 -15.64 -27.94
CA ILE A 666 2.02 -15.57 -29.13
C ILE A 666 1.71 -14.31 -29.93
N ASN A 667 0.43 -14.01 -30.17
CA ASN A 667 0.01 -12.80 -30.90
C ASN A 667 0.43 -11.53 -30.18
N THR A 668 0.24 -11.46 -28.86
CA THR A 668 0.65 -10.32 -28.02
C THR A 668 2.16 -10.08 -28.09
N ASN A 669 2.97 -11.14 -27.97
CA ASN A 669 4.43 -11.03 -28.09
C ASN A 669 4.84 -10.61 -29.51
N TYR A 670 4.20 -11.18 -30.54
CA TYR A 670 4.48 -10.84 -31.93
C TYR A 670 4.18 -9.36 -32.23
N ALA A 671 3.07 -8.83 -31.71
CA ALA A 671 2.76 -7.40 -31.79
C ALA A 671 3.86 -6.54 -31.13
N GLY A 672 4.31 -6.93 -29.93
CA GLY A 672 5.40 -6.25 -29.21
C GLY A 672 6.75 -6.30 -29.94
N GLU A 673 7.08 -7.44 -30.56
CA GLU A 673 8.29 -7.61 -31.38
C GLU A 673 8.27 -6.67 -32.60
N LEU A 674 7.13 -6.58 -33.31
CA LEU A 674 6.96 -5.69 -34.45
C LEU A 674 7.12 -4.22 -34.06
N HIS A 675 6.56 -3.81 -32.92
CA HIS A 675 6.73 -2.47 -32.37
C HIS A 675 8.19 -2.16 -32.04
N THR A 676 8.87 -3.08 -31.35
CA THR A 676 10.27 -2.90 -30.92
C THR A 676 11.22 -2.88 -32.13
N HIS A 677 11.05 -3.80 -33.07
CA HIS A 677 11.84 -3.85 -34.29
C HIS A 677 11.74 -2.56 -35.10
N ARG A 678 10.56 -1.92 -35.12
CA ARG A 678 10.39 -0.64 -35.80
C ARG A 678 11.01 0.53 -35.03
N ALA A 679 10.88 0.55 -33.71
CA ALA A 679 11.45 1.61 -32.87
C ALA A 679 12.98 1.62 -32.93
N GLU A 680 13.61 0.44 -32.93
CA GLU A 680 15.08 0.33 -32.89
C GLU A 680 15.73 0.15 -34.27
N ASN A 681 15.04 -0.41 -35.27
CA ASN A 681 15.58 -0.58 -36.63
C ASN A 681 14.82 0.25 -37.66
N SER A 682 15.43 1.36 -38.10
CA SER A 682 14.90 2.27 -39.12
C SER A 682 14.84 1.70 -40.56
N ALA A 683 15.24 0.43 -40.75
CA ALA A 683 15.39 -0.23 -42.05
C ALA A 683 14.56 -1.53 -42.17
N SER A 684 13.50 -1.68 -41.37
CA SER A 684 12.65 -2.87 -41.40
C SER A 684 11.75 -2.90 -42.66
N ASP A 685 11.65 -4.08 -43.30
CA ASP A 685 10.78 -4.37 -44.46
C ASP A 685 9.31 -4.64 -44.06
N VAL A 686 8.92 -4.31 -42.82
CA VAL A 686 7.58 -4.58 -42.28
C VAL A 686 6.62 -3.47 -42.72
N SER A 687 5.52 -3.82 -43.38
CA SER A 687 4.55 -2.83 -43.85
C SER A 687 3.70 -2.28 -42.70
N GLN A 688 3.29 -1.00 -42.79
CA GLN A 688 2.41 -0.35 -41.79
C GLN A 688 1.08 -1.11 -41.61
N GLU A 689 0.58 -1.72 -42.69
CA GLU A 689 -0.66 -2.49 -42.70
C GLU A 689 -0.53 -3.82 -41.91
N GLU A 690 0.61 -4.52 -42.05
CA GLU A 690 0.88 -5.73 -41.26
C GLU A 690 1.07 -5.44 -39.77
N VAL A 691 1.67 -4.30 -39.41
CA VAL A 691 1.74 -3.89 -38.00
C VAL A 691 0.33 -3.61 -37.48
N ASN A 692 -0.39 -2.68 -38.11
CA ASN A 692 -1.71 -2.27 -37.63
C ASN A 692 -2.72 -3.43 -37.52
N THR A 693 -2.70 -4.39 -38.45
CA THR A 693 -3.63 -5.55 -38.41
C THR A 693 -3.35 -6.46 -37.21
N VAL A 694 -2.08 -6.56 -36.79
CA VAL A 694 -1.67 -7.40 -35.65
C VAL A 694 -1.80 -6.63 -34.33
N THR A 695 -1.60 -5.30 -34.34
CA THR A 695 -1.79 -4.49 -33.14
C THR A 695 -3.25 -4.22 -32.80
N GLU A 696 -4.17 -4.19 -33.78
CA GLU A 696 -5.60 -3.98 -33.54
C GLU A 696 -6.21 -5.02 -32.58
N ASP A 697 -5.71 -6.25 -32.57
CA ASP A 697 -6.17 -7.32 -31.67
C ASP A 697 -5.61 -7.22 -30.24
N VAL A 698 -4.59 -6.39 -30.01
CA VAL A 698 -3.80 -6.33 -28.76
C VAL A 698 -3.88 -4.95 -28.08
N GLU A 699 -4.19 -3.90 -28.85
CA GLU A 699 -4.44 -2.57 -28.30
C GLU A 699 -5.75 -2.54 -27.49
N PRO A 700 -5.78 -1.79 -26.36
CA PRO A 700 -6.99 -1.66 -25.58
C PRO A 700 -8.05 -0.93 -26.41
N ALA A 701 -9.30 -1.43 -26.37
CA ALA A 701 -10.42 -0.82 -27.11
C ALA A 701 -10.61 0.67 -26.75
N ILE A 702 -10.35 1.02 -25.49
CA ILE A 702 -10.34 2.39 -24.97
C ILE A 702 -8.94 2.69 -24.43
N ASP A 703 -8.33 3.75 -24.95
CA ASP A 703 -7.04 4.26 -24.46
C ASP A 703 -7.09 4.55 -22.96
N ALA A 704 -6.00 4.26 -22.24
CA ALA A 704 -5.93 4.43 -20.79
C ALA A 704 -6.20 5.87 -20.32
N ASP A 705 -5.77 6.90 -21.07
CA ASP A 705 -6.06 8.31 -20.74
C ASP A 705 -7.54 8.63 -20.90
N LEU A 706 -8.15 8.15 -21.99
CA LEU A 706 -9.58 8.35 -22.21
C LEU A 706 -10.42 7.58 -21.18
N LEU A 707 -10.04 6.36 -20.85
CA LEU A 707 -10.70 5.54 -19.82
C LEU A 707 -10.60 6.20 -18.44
N ARG A 708 -9.45 6.78 -18.10
CA ARG A 708 -9.27 7.58 -16.88
C ARG A 708 -10.22 8.76 -16.81
N LYS A 709 -10.31 9.52 -17.90
CA LYS A 709 -11.25 10.65 -18.03
C LYS A 709 -12.70 10.19 -17.99
N TYR A 710 -13.00 9.02 -18.55
CA TYR A 710 -14.33 8.42 -18.52
C TYR A 710 -14.75 8.12 -17.08
N ILE A 711 -13.91 7.41 -16.31
CA ILE A 711 -14.17 7.09 -14.89
C ILE A 711 -14.30 8.37 -14.07
N ALA A 712 -13.42 9.35 -14.31
CA ALA A 712 -13.47 10.67 -13.69
C ALA A 712 -14.80 11.39 -13.95
N TYR A 713 -15.27 11.39 -15.20
CA TYR A 713 -16.54 11.99 -15.59
C TYR A 713 -17.72 11.29 -14.92
N ALA A 714 -17.76 9.96 -14.97
CA ALA A 714 -18.83 9.15 -14.39
C ALA A 714 -18.96 9.38 -12.88
N ARG A 715 -17.85 9.43 -12.15
CA ARG A 715 -17.85 9.68 -10.68
C ARG A 715 -18.36 11.08 -10.31
N ARG A 716 -18.16 12.10 -11.16
CA ARG A 716 -18.59 13.48 -10.90
C ARG A 716 -20.02 13.78 -11.34
N SER A 717 -20.45 13.18 -12.45
CA SER A 717 -21.70 13.55 -13.10
C SER A 717 -22.86 12.63 -12.74
N CYS A 718 -22.60 11.38 -12.35
CA CYS A 718 -23.65 10.37 -12.20
C CYS A 718 -23.79 9.89 -10.74
N PHE A 719 -25.01 10.06 -10.21
CA PHE A 719 -25.40 9.63 -8.87
C PHE A 719 -26.64 8.75 -8.95
N PRO A 720 -26.49 7.48 -9.38
CA PRO A 720 -27.61 6.63 -9.71
C PRO A 720 -28.51 6.34 -8.51
N MET A 721 -29.83 6.37 -8.73
CA MET A 721 -30.82 5.97 -7.76
C MET A 721 -31.50 4.65 -8.15
N MET A 722 -31.69 3.77 -7.18
CA MET A 722 -32.34 2.48 -7.41
C MET A 722 -33.82 2.63 -7.74
N THR A 723 -34.23 2.00 -8.84
CA THR A 723 -35.63 1.80 -9.19
C THR A 723 -36.30 0.79 -8.24
N GLU A 724 -37.63 0.84 -8.13
CA GLU A 724 -38.35 -0.14 -7.29
C GLU A 724 -38.20 -1.57 -7.81
N GLU A 725 -38.15 -1.76 -9.13
CA GLU A 725 -37.92 -3.06 -9.77
C GLU A 725 -36.55 -3.63 -9.39
N ALA A 726 -35.49 -2.82 -9.45
CA ALA A 726 -34.14 -3.21 -9.02
C ALA A 726 -34.08 -3.58 -7.53
N LYS A 727 -34.77 -2.81 -6.66
CA LYS A 727 -34.83 -3.11 -5.22
C LYS A 727 -35.48 -4.45 -4.95
N THR A 728 -36.60 -4.74 -5.61
CA THR A 728 -37.30 -6.02 -5.45
C THR A 728 -36.44 -7.18 -5.92
N ALA A 729 -35.75 -7.06 -7.06
CA ALA A 729 -34.86 -8.10 -7.56
C ALA A 729 -33.70 -8.41 -6.59
N ILE A 730 -33.05 -7.37 -6.04
CA ILE A 730 -31.98 -7.54 -5.04
C ILE A 730 -32.53 -8.14 -3.74
N GLU A 731 -33.71 -7.71 -3.29
CA GLU A 731 -34.36 -8.24 -2.09
C GLU A 731 -34.70 -9.73 -2.25
N GLU A 732 -35.33 -10.11 -3.36
CA GLU A 732 -35.67 -11.49 -3.68
C GLU A 732 -34.43 -12.37 -3.73
N PHE A 733 -33.38 -11.94 -4.43
CA PHE A 733 -32.10 -12.67 -4.51
C PHE A 733 -31.44 -12.83 -3.14
N TYR A 734 -31.38 -11.76 -2.33
CA TYR A 734 -30.79 -11.83 -0.99
C TYR A 734 -31.58 -12.75 -0.05
N VAL A 735 -32.91 -12.70 -0.11
CA VAL A 735 -33.78 -13.59 0.69
C VAL A 735 -33.63 -15.04 0.24
N ASP A 736 -33.57 -15.30 -1.06
CA ASP A 736 -33.35 -16.64 -1.60
C ASP A 736 -32.00 -17.20 -1.13
N LEU A 737 -30.92 -16.44 -1.32
CA LEU A 737 -29.57 -16.80 -0.88
C LEU A 737 -29.51 -17.06 0.63
N ARG A 738 -30.22 -16.26 1.43
CA ARG A 738 -30.30 -16.45 2.89
C ARG A 738 -31.15 -17.66 3.27
N SER A 739 -32.21 -17.95 2.52
CA SER A 739 -33.08 -19.10 2.76
C SER A 739 -32.35 -20.42 2.50
N GLN A 740 -31.49 -20.44 1.49
CA GLN A 740 -30.61 -21.57 1.18
C GLN A 740 -29.53 -21.78 2.27
N GLY A 741 -29.21 -20.74 3.05
CA GLY A 741 -28.25 -20.78 4.17
C GLY A 741 -28.86 -20.86 5.58
N THR A 742 -30.12 -21.29 5.74
CA THR A 742 -30.82 -21.28 7.05
C THR A 742 -30.55 -22.51 7.93
N ASP A 743 -29.68 -23.44 7.53
CA ASP A 743 -29.21 -24.51 8.41
C ASP A 743 -28.16 -23.98 9.40
N THR A 744 -28.24 -24.47 10.64
CA THR A 744 -27.86 -23.74 11.88
C THR A 744 -26.36 -23.53 12.08
N ASP A 745 -25.55 -23.82 11.07
CA ASP A 745 -24.12 -24.02 11.28
C ASP A 745 -23.27 -23.25 10.22
N ALA A 746 -23.84 -22.66 9.16
CA ALA A 746 -23.10 -22.02 8.05
C ALA A 746 -22.00 -20.99 8.49
N PRO A 747 -20.79 -21.02 7.91
CA PRO A 747 -19.59 -20.36 8.46
C PRO A 747 -19.31 -18.97 7.86
N VAL A 748 -19.93 -18.67 6.72
CA VAL A 748 -19.94 -17.36 6.10
C VAL A 748 -21.42 -17.02 6.09
N PRO A 749 -21.93 -16.41 7.17
CA PRO A 749 -23.30 -15.93 7.14
C PRO A 749 -23.45 -15.07 5.88
N VAL A 750 -24.51 -15.30 5.11
CA VAL A 750 -24.97 -14.32 4.12
C VAL A 750 -25.35 -13.09 4.94
N THR A 751 -24.35 -12.25 5.17
CA THR A 751 -24.47 -11.07 6.02
C THR A 751 -25.14 -9.96 5.25
N ALA A 752 -25.70 -9.01 5.98
CA ALA A 752 -26.19 -7.77 5.37
C ALA A 752 -25.09 -7.03 4.56
N ARG A 753 -23.79 -7.33 4.77
CA ARG A 753 -22.70 -6.77 3.96
C ARG A 753 -22.76 -7.21 2.49
N LYS A 754 -23.21 -8.43 2.20
CA LYS A 754 -23.39 -8.87 0.81
C LYS A 754 -24.51 -8.11 0.10
N LEU A 755 -25.57 -7.75 0.84
CA LEU A 755 -26.61 -6.87 0.33
C LEU A 755 -26.04 -5.47 0.00
N GLU A 756 -25.19 -4.93 0.86
CA GLU A 756 -24.50 -3.66 0.57
C GLU A 756 -23.56 -3.76 -0.64
N ALA A 757 -22.86 -4.89 -0.81
CA ALA A 757 -22.02 -5.15 -1.98
C ALA A 757 -22.82 -5.15 -3.29
N LEU A 758 -23.97 -5.84 -3.31
CA LEU A 758 -24.89 -5.84 -4.46
C LEU A 758 -25.34 -4.43 -4.82
N VAL A 759 -25.67 -3.62 -3.81
CA VAL A 759 -26.06 -2.22 -3.99
C VAL A 759 -24.93 -1.40 -4.60
N ARG A 760 -23.70 -1.52 -4.08
CA ARG A 760 -22.52 -0.80 -4.60
C ARG A 760 -22.19 -1.19 -6.04
N LEU A 761 -22.23 -2.49 -6.35
CA LEU A 761 -21.97 -3.01 -7.69
C LEU A 761 -23.02 -2.55 -8.70
N ALA A 762 -24.30 -2.55 -8.32
CA ALA A 762 -25.38 -2.11 -9.19
C ALA A 762 -25.31 -0.59 -9.46
N GLU A 763 -24.94 0.21 -8.46
CA GLU A 763 -24.65 1.64 -8.64
C GLU A 763 -23.42 1.86 -9.53
N ALA A 764 -22.36 1.08 -9.36
CA ALA A 764 -21.18 1.14 -10.22
C ALA A 764 -21.52 0.75 -11.67
N SER A 765 -22.36 -0.27 -11.89
CA SER A 765 -22.82 -0.67 -13.23
C SER A 765 -23.59 0.46 -13.91
N ALA A 766 -24.50 1.12 -13.20
CA ALA A 766 -25.25 2.26 -13.74
C ALA A 766 -24.32 3.45 -14.08
N ARG A 767 -23.23 3.65 -13.33
CA ARG A 767 -22.21 4.66 -13.63
C ARG A 767 -21.45 4.38 -14.92
N VAL A 768 -21.20 3.12 -15.27
CA VAL A 768 -20.52 2.76 -16.52
C VAL A 768 -21.29 3.30 -17.72
N ARG A 769 -22.63 3.21 -17.72
CA ARG A 769 -23.51 3.74 -18.77
C ARG A 769 -23.92 5.21 -18.57
N LEU A 770 -23.30 5.91 -17.63
CA LEU A 770 -23.62 7.30 -17.26
C LEU A 770 -25.11 7.54 -16.93
N SER A 771 -25.78 6.54 -16.36
CA SER A 771 -27.20 6.63 -15.99
C SER A 771 -27.39 7.15 -14.57
N ASP A 772 -28.46 7.93 -14.38
CA ASP A 772 -28.92 8.42 -13.08
C ASP A 772 -29.88 7.45 -12.38
N THR A 773 -30.21 6.31 -12.99
CA THR A 773 -31.03 5.25 -12.38
C THR A 773 -30.32 3.91 -12.46
N VAL A 774 -30.60 3.02 -11.51
CA VAL A 774 -30.21 1.61 -11.57
C VAL A 774 -31.39 0.81 -12.11
N ASP A 775 -31.20 0.18 -13.27
CA ASP A 775 -32.25 -0.59 -13.96
C ASP A 775 -32.11 -2.09 -13.65
N SER A 776 -33.11 -2.89 -13.99
CA SER A 776 -33.09 -4.35 -13.73
C SER A 776 -31.91 -5.04 -14.43
N GLU A 777 -31.53 -4.59 -15.62
CA GLU A 777 -30.40 -5.17 -16.35
C GLU A 777 -29.06 -4.96 -15.63
N ASP A 778 -28.89 -3.84 -14.91
CA ASP A 778 -27.70 -3.62 -14.07
C ASP A 778 -27.66 -4.63 -12.94
N VAL A 779 -28.82 -4.91 -12.34
CA VAL A 779 -28.95 -5.90 -11.28
C VAL A 779 -28.65 -7.29 -11.80
N ASP A 780 -29.22 -7.70 -12.94
CA ASP A 780 -28.99 -9.03 -13.53
C ASP A 780 -27.49 -9.29 -13.77
N ARG A 781 -26.76 -8.33 -14.35
CA ARG A 781 -25.30 -8.44 -14.55
C ARG A 781 -24.55 -8.61 -13.22
N VAL A 782 -24.95 -7.85 -12.20
CA VAL A 782 -24.33 -7.91 -10.88
C VAL A 782 -24.65 -9.23 -10.17
N LEU A 783 -25.87 -9.75 -10.32
CA LEU A 783 -26.26 -11.05 -9.82
C LEU A 783 -25.43 -12.15 -10.48
N ASP A 784 -25.16 -12.08 -11.79
CA ASP A 784 -24.31 -13.02 -12.49
C ASP A 784 -22.86 -13.02 -11.96
N ILE A 785 -22.31 -11.84 -11.67
CA ILE A 785 -20.97 -11.69 -11.08
C ILE A 785 -20.91 -12.28 -9.67
N VAL A 786 -21.89 -11.93 -8.82
CA VAL A 786 -21.92 -12.40 -7.42
C VAL A 786 -22.22 -13.89 -7.34
N THR A 787 -23.08 -14.41 -8.22
CA THR A 787 -23.35 -15.85 -8.31
C THR A 787 -22.10 -16.61 -8.74
N ALA A 788 -21.35 -16.13 -9.74
CA ALA A 788 -20.07 -16.74 -10.12
C ALA A 788 -19.07 -16.78 -8.95
N SER A 789 -18.93 -15.68 -8.21
CA SER A 789 -18.09 -15.60 -7.01
C SER A 789 -18.52 -16.57 -5.90
N LEU A 790 -19.82 -16.87 -5.81
CA LEU A 790 -20.39 -17.79 -4.81
C LEU A 790 -20.28 -19.26 -5.23
N GLU A 791 -20.54 -19.56 -6.50
CA GLU A 791 -20.42 -20.89 -7.10
C GLU A 791 -19.00 -21.41 -6.94
N ASP A 792 -18.02 -20.57 -7.23
CA ASP A 792 -16.60 -20.86 -7.06
C ASP A 792 -16.22 -21.26 -5.63
N ILE A 793 -16.92 -20.79 -4.60
CA ILE A 793 -16.56 -21.01 -3.19
C ILE A 793 -17.44 -22.09 -2.54
N GLY A 794 -18.69 -22.22 -3.00
CA GLY A 794 -19.73 -23.06 -2.41
C GLY A 794 -20.11 -24.30 -3.22
N MET A 795 -19.50 -24.54 -4.37
CA MET A 795 -19.72 -25.80 -5.10
C MET A 795 -19.07 -26.98 -4.39
N ASP A 796 -19.84 -28.05 -4.22
CA ASP A 796 -19.30 -29.36 -3.85
C ASP A 796 -18.45 -29.88 -5.04
N PRO A 797 -17.17 -30.24 -4.82
CA PRO A 797 -16.29 -30.76 -5.87
C PRO A 797 -16.82 -32.01 -6.60
N GLU A 798 -17.81 -32.70 -6.03
CA GLU A 798 -18.29 -34.00 -6.51
C GLU A 798 -19.61 -33.95 -7.24
N THR A 799 -20.55 -33.16 -6.73
CA THR A 799 -21.89 -33.05 -7.31
C THR A 799 -21.95 -31.89 -8.30
N GLY A 800 -21.04 -30.92 -8.19
CA GLY A 800 -21.12 -29.65 -8.91
C GLY A 800 -22.33 -28.82 -8.51
N GLU A 801 -23.00 -29.21 -7.41
CA GLU A 801 -24.13 -28.48 -6.84
C GLU A 801 -23.63 -27.59 -5.70
N PHE A 802 -24.31 -26.46 -5.50
CA PHE A 802 -24.04 -25.57 -4.39
C PHE A 802 -24.42 -26.25 -3.08
N ASP A 803 -23.45 -26.47 -2.20
CA ASP A 803 -23.66 -27.08 -0.89
C ASP A 803 -23.11 -26.15 0.21
N ALA A 804 -24.03 -25.53 0.96
CA ALA A 804 -23.70 -24.56 2.01
C ALA A 804 -22.81 -25.15 3.13
N ASP A 805 -22.86 -26.47 3.31
CA ASP A 805 -22.09 -27.28 4.26
C ASP A 805 -20.57 -27.32 3.96
N VAL A 806 -20.18 -27.15 2.69
CA VAL A 806 -18.79 -27.18 2.15
C VAL A 806 -17.98 -26.04 2.73
N ILE A 807 -18.61 -24.88 2.79
CA ILE A 807 -17.97 -23.67 3.30
C ILE A 807 -17.65 -23.92 4.79
N GLU A 808 -18.54 -24.63 5.52
CA GLU A 808 -18.66 -24.68 7.00
C GLU A 808 -17.71 -25.57 7.75
N THR A 809 -17.61 -26.78 7.25
CA THR A 809 -16.78 -27.82 7.86
C THR A 809 -15.52 -28.02 7.05
N GLY A 810 -15.46 -27.42 5.84
CA GLY A 810 -14.38 -27.65 4.87
C GLY A 810 -14.52 -28.99 4.19
N THR A 811 -15.61 -29.69 4.52
CA THR A 811 -15.93 -31.00 4.04
C THR A 811 -17.34 -30.96 3.48
N SER A 812 -17.48 -31.29 2.21
CA SER A 812 -18.79 -31.40 1.57
C SER A 812 -19.64 -32.48 2.24
N LYS A 813 -20.97 -32.43 2.08
CA LYS A 813 -21.83 -33.52 2.55
C LYS A 813 -21.44 -34.86 1.90
N SER A 814 -21.10 -34.83 0.61
CA SER A 814 -20.60 -36.00 -0.12
C SER A 814 -19.29 -36.54 0.48
N GLN A 815 -18.34 -35.68 0.86
CA GLN A 815 -17.11 -36.05 1.55
C GLN A 815 -17.36 -36.62 2.95
N ARG A 816 -18.26 -36.02 3.74
CA ARG A 816 -18.60 -36.55 5.08
C ARG A 816 -19.21 -37.94 4.99
N ASP A 817 -20.14 -38.13 4.05
CA ASP A 817 -20.77 -39.43 3.81
C ASP A 817 -19.75 -40.45 3.28
N ARG A 818 -18.78 -40.01 2.46
CA ARG A 818 -17.63 -40.82 2.05
C ARG A 818 -16.76 -41.24 3.23
N ILE A 819 -16.31 -40.31 4.05
CA ILE A 819 -15.44 -40.61 5.21
C ILE A 819 -16.17 -41.58 6.15
N ARG A 820 -17.48 -41.38 6.36
CA ARG A 820 -18.30 -42.29 7.17
C ARG A 820 -18.39 -43.68 6.53
N ASN A 821 -18.64 -43.77 5.23
CA ASN A 821 -18.70 -45.04 4.51
C ASN A 821 -17.34 -45.75 4.49
N LEU A 822 -16.25 -45.02 4.29
CA LEU A 822 -14.88 -45.53 4.27
C LEU A 822 -14.49 -46.07 5.65
N LYS A 823 -14.71 -45.30 6.73
CA LYS A 823 -14.51 -45.78 8.11
C LYS A 823 -15.39 -46.98 8.43
N GLY A 824 -16.64 -47.01 7.96
CA GLY A 824 -17.54 -48.15 8.12
C GLY A 824 -17.01 -49.41 7.41
N ILE A 825 -16.49 -49.28 6.19
CA ILE A 825 -15.89 -50.39 5.44
C ILE A 825 -14.61 -50.88 6.11
N ILE A 826 -13.74 -49.97 6.58
CA ILE A 826 -12.52 -50.34 7.31
C ILE A 826 -12.89 -51.11 8.59
N ALA A 827 -13.91 -50.65 9.33
CA ALA A 827 -14.41 -51.31 10.53
C ALA A 827 -15.02 -52.70 10.25
N GLU A 828 -15.72 -52.88 9.12
CA GLU A 828 -16.24 -54.19 8.71
C GLU A 828 -15.09 -55.15 8.34
N VAL A 829 -14.12 -54.68 7.54
CA VAL A 829 -13.02 -55.54 7.07
C VAL A 829 -12.05 -55.86 8.20
N GLU A 830 -11.83 -54.97 9.18
CA GLU A 830 -10.97 -55.27 10.33
C GLU A 830 -11.57 -56.34 11.28
N GLU A 831 -12.90 -56.55 11.30
CA GLU A 831 -13.53 -57.63 12.06
C GLU A 831 -13.18 -59.02 11.48
N ASP A 832 -12.96 -59.09 10.16
CA ASP A 832 -12.64 -60.33 9.46
C ASP A 832 -11.12 -60.65 9.48
N HIS A 833 -10.27 -59.72 9.93
CA HIS A 833 -8.79 -59.84 9.87
C HIS A 833 -8.08 -59.46 11.18
N ASP A 834 -7.33 -60.40 11.76
CA ASP A 834 -6.65 -60.27 13.07
C ASP A 834 -5.64 -59.09 13.18
N VAL A 835 -5.07 -58.65 12.05
CA VAL A 835 -3.99 -57.64 12.01
C VAL A 835 -4.51 -56.25 11.57
N GLY A 836 -5.72 -56.18 11.01
CA GLY A 836 -6.31 -54.97 10.42
C GLY A 836 -6.85 -55.21 9.01
N ALA A 837 -7.53 -54.22 8.46
CA ALA A 837 -8.12 -54.28 7.12
C ALA A 837 -7.06 -54.09 6.02
N PRO A 838 -6.87 -55.07 5.09
CA PRO A 838 -5.91 -54.93 3.99
C PRO A 838 -6.29 -53.82 3.00
N ARG A 839 -5.32 -53.02 2.52
CA ARG A 839 -5.52 -51.91 1.58
C ARG A 839 -6.33 -52.30 0.34
N GLU A 840 -5.93 -53.37 -0.36
CA GLU A 840 -6.62 -53.80 -1.57
C GLU A 840 -8.06 -54.23 -1.32
N GLU A 841 -8.33 -54.91 -0.19
CA GLU A 841 -9.68 -55.38 0.12
C GLU A 841 -10.62 -54.23 0.50
N VAL A 842 -10.10 -53.21 1.20
CA VAL A 842 -10.85 -51.98 1.48
C VAL A 842 -11.17 -51.25 0.17
N LEU A 843 -10.20 -51.08 -0.73
CA LEU A 843 -10.39 -50.39 -2.00
C LEU A 843 -11.39 -51.13 -2.93
N ASP A 844 -11.29 -52.46 -3.02
CA ASP A 844 -12.22 -53.27 -3.81
C ASP A 844 -13.65 -53.20 -3.26
N ARG A 845 -13.80 -53.13 -1.93
CA ARG A 845 -15.10 -52.98 -1.26
C ARG A 845 -15.68 -51.58 -1.49
N VAL A 846 -14.85 -50.55 -1.45
CA VAL A 846 -15.23 -49.15 -1.69
C VAL A 846 -15.68 -48.95 -3.14
N GLU A 847 -14.99 -49.56 -4.10
CA GLU A 847 -15.37 -49.56 -5.52
C GLU A 847 -16.74 -50.24 -5.73
N SER A 848 -17.03 -51.31 -4.98
CA SER A 848 -18.33 -51.99 -5.03
C SER A 848 -19.51 -51.15 -4.50
N VAL A 849 -19.23 -50.13 -3.69
CA VAL A 849 -20.21 -49.17 -3.15
C VAL A 849 -20.36 -47.94 -4.07
N GLY A 850 -19.61 -47.89 -5.18
CA GLY A 850 -19.73 -46.86 -6.22
C GLY A 850 -18.87 -45.62 -5.97
N MET A 851 -17.80 -45.75 -5.19
CA MET A 851 -16.82 -44.68 -4.95
C MET A 851 -15.58 -44.90 -5.80
N ASP A 852 -15.02 -43.80 -6.32
CA ASP A 852 -13.82 -43.84 -7.16
C ASP A 852 -12.58 -44.29 -6.36
N ARG A 853 -11.75 -45.15 -6.98
CA ARG A 853 -10.59 -45.76 -6.33
C ARG A 853 -9.51 -44.74 -5.99
N GLU A 854 -9.24 -43.77 -6.85
CA GLU A 854 -8.23 -42.74 -6.59
C GLU A 854 -8.65 -41.84 -5.42
N LYS A 855 -9.95 -41.47 -5.37
CA LYS A 855 -10.52 -40.70 -4.26
C LYS A 855 -10.50 -41.47 -2.93
N ALA A 856 -10.80 -42.77 -2.96
CA ALA A 856 -10.76 -43.62 -1.78
C ALA A 856 -9.33 -43.73 -1.21
N GLU A 857 -8.33 -43.85 -2.07
CA GLU A 857 -6.92 -43.87 -1.68
C GLU A 857 -6.47 -42.54 -1.05
N TYR A 858 -6.87 -41.41 -1.65
CA TYR A 858 -6.59 -40.08 -1.11
C TYR A 858 -7.13 -39.90 0.32
N GLU A 859 -8.41 -40.24 0.54
CA GLU A 859 -9.04 -40.12 1.86
C GLU A 859 -8.43 -41.09 2.90
N LEU A 860 -8.01 -42.28 2.47
CA LEU A 860 -7.33 -43.25 3.35
C LEU A 860 -5.99 -42.71 3.84
N GLU A 861 -5.18 -42.11 2.96
CA GLU A 861 -3.92 -41.50 3.35
C GLU A 861 -4.13 -40.28 4.26
N LYS A 862 -5.18 -39.50 4.01
CA LYS A 862 -5.55 -38.35 4.85
C LYS A 862 -5.98 -38.78 6.25
N LEU A 863 -6.86 -39.77 6.37
CA LEU A 863 -7.27 -40.34 7.66
C LEU A 863 -6.07 -40.94 8.41
N ARG A 864 -5.08 -41.49 7.70
CA ARG A 864 -3.82 -41.94 8.29
C ARG A 864 -3.00 -40.78 8.87
N ARG A 865 -2.87 -39.67 8.13
CA ARG A 865 -2.12 -38.49 8.58
C ARG A 865 -2.80 -37.80 9.77
N GLN A 866 -4.13 -37.76 9.80
CA GLN A 866 -4.91 -37.17 10.89
C GLN A 866 -4.96 -38.05 12.15
N GLY A 867 -4.47 -39.29 12.08
CA GLY A 867 -4.48 -40.23 13.20
C GLY A 867 -5.84 -40.88 13.48
N ASP A 868 -6.82 -40.70 12.60
CA ASP A 868 -8.15 -41.35 12.67
C ASP A 868 -8.10 -42.84 12.30
N VAL A 869 -7.10 -43.21 11.49
CA VAL A 869 -6.79 -44.57 11.06
C VAL A 869 -5.29 -44.78 11.25
N TYR A 870 -4.86 -45.90 11.80
CA TYR A 870 -3.42 -46.20 11.93
C TYR A 870 -3.05 -47.48 11.20
N GLU A 871 -1.77 -47.59 10.84
CA GLU A 871 -1.22 -48.69 10.03
C GLU A 871 -0.37 -49.63 10.91
N PRO A 872 -0.96 -50.71 11.50
CA PRO A 872 -0.22 -51.67 12.32
C PRO A 872 0.80 -52.51 11.55
N GLN A 873 0.58 -52.76 10.26
CA GLN A 873 1.48 -53.47 9.35
C GLN A 873 1.39 -52.85 7.96
N ALA A 874 2.45 -52.98 7.15
CA ALA A 874 2.49 -52.38 5.81
C ALA A 874 1.26 -52.79 4.98
N ASP A 875 0.53 -51.79 4.46
CA ASP A 875 -0.71 -51.93 3.69
C ASP A 875 -1.89 -52.53 4.47
N THR A 876 -1.91 -52.39 5.81
CA THR A 876 -3.03 -52.82 6.67
C THR A 876 -3.49 -51.69 7.59
N PHE A 877 -4.78 -51.36 7.58
CA PHE A 877 -5.35 -50.21 8.30
C PHE A 877 -6.27 -50.63 9.46
N ARG A 878 -6.32 -49.84 10.52
CA ARG A 878 -7.30 -49.96 11.62
C ARG A 878 -7.87 -48.61 12.01
N THR A 879 -9.17 -48.60 12.32
CA THR A 879 -9.84 -47.44 12.90
C THR A 879 -9.45 -47.25 14.37
N VAL A 880 -9.30 -46.00 14.82
CA VAL A 880 -8.95 -45.63 16.21
C VAL A 880 -10.16 -45.59 17.14
#